data_AF-A0A1W1CKZ7-F1
#
_entry.id   AF-A0A1W1CKZ7-F1
#
_cell.length_a   1.000
_cell.length_b   1.000
_cell.length_c   1.000
_cell.angle_alpha   90.00
_cell.angle_beta   90.00
_cell.angle_gamma   90.00
#
_symmetry.space_group_name_H-M   'P 1'
#
loop_
_entity.id
_entity.type
_entity.pdbx_description
1 polymer ?
#
loop_
_entity_poly.entity_id
_entity_poly.type
_entity_poly.pdbx_seq_one_letter_code
_entity_poly.pdbx_strand_id
1 'polypeptide(L)'
;MIRVVKRSGRVETLDITKIQKYTSGSVEGLMGVSQSELEVDANLHFRDMISSKDIQKTLIKTAVDKIDIDRPNWTFVASRLFLYDLYHRVSSYTGYKHLRDYLEKGEAEGRILLGLKEKYDLNDLNFYIRPERDLQFTYLGIKTLYDRYLLKDSQGEPIELPQHLFMGVAMFLAQNEKDCQGWAKKFYDMMSKFEVMPGTPTISNARTPRHQLSSCFPKGEKVLTYNGFKNIEKIEIGDFVVTHKNRFKKVYKILQRDYCEKLYSFDISGFERDTLKCTSEHPILAIAKDTVKCIRKGNLCIFSQKKLKRCFKIKGEYREDCEFLNNNFYEQPKWIEAKDIKIGDFMQVSYPTFNHKERYIKVSDYIKLKNLEIVDDKVMIKREACGYEYYARSYYNNQINPIKNTIPLNSDFMRLIGYYLAEGYVSEHRRAVYFTFGSKELDYINDTVNIIKNLFDIKVNIIENSDNSTTVSVHNKLFANFIYALTGSGFNKKELTDILLYAQNQIELLVGVFRGDGCTLDNGISLSLSNKTLIKQLYNIALREGLTPKIRVPSLSKLATTQPYILEINYLNDKKFVELVGKNLEKIKVNLYDKNGQKVGRQINQFWFNNNFFTKVNKVKTEDIDEQVYNLEVEDDHSYVVNNIAVHNCYIGSTPDNIEGIFDAYKEMALLSKFGGGIGWDWSQVRGMGSYIDGHKHAAGGIVPFLKIANDVAIAVDQLGTRRGAIAVYVEPWHIDIKDFLDLKKNSGEERRRAHDLFPALWLNDLFMQRVQEDATWTLFDPYEVRELTTLYGEEFTQRYLELEKSDNVTKSVISAKGLWKEILRSYFETGNPFLTFKDTANRRNPNKHSGLIRSSNLCCEIFQNTSPNYYKIKVTYSDKSIDIFEEEELITVDSGMTKPAKKITALDCIGEKQVWMVDKEMTDGDTAVCNLASINLSKVNTKEDMARVVPIAIRMLDNVIDLNFYPLAKVKKTNEKSRAIGLGVMGEAQMLAESKIKWGSDEHFLKIDEVMESVSYYAIKSSSDLAVEKGIYPMFKGSEWSQGIFPIDNANKEASKLVDRGGLFGYTHDWQELKEKVKKDGMRNGYLMAIAPTSSISILTGTTQAIEPVYKRKWYEENLSGMIPVVVPNLSPDTWEYYTPSYDLNQNVLIKAGAIRQKWIDQGQSLNIFLSLDKASGKYLNEIYMNAWKYGLKSTYYLRSQSPEAINDVADRSQECIGCQ
;
A
#
# COMPACT_ATOMS: atom_id res chain seq x y z
N MET A 1 39.28 32.77 14.44
CA MET A 1 37.82 32.88 14.65
C MET A 1 37.12 32.02 13.59
N ILE A 2 36.13 31.22 13.97
CA ILE A 2 35.32 30.41 13.04
C ILE A 2 34.32 31.32 12.33
N ARG A 3 34.11 31.13 11.02
CA ARG A 3 33.06 31.81 10.24
C ARG A 3 31.89 30.87 9.99
N VAL A 4 30.67 31.41 10.02
CA VAL A 4 29.40 30.67 9.88
C VAL A 4 28.63 31.15 8.67
N VAL A 5 28.10 30.21 7.88
CA VAL A 5 27.19 30.50 6.77
C VAL A 5 25.74 30.46 7.27
N LYS A 6 25.06 31.60 7.28
CA LYS A 6 23.65 31.72 7.68
C LYS A 6 22.73 31.09 6.63
N ARG A 7 21.48 30.77 7.00
CA ARG A 7 20.46 30.24 6.06
C ARG A 7 20.22 31.14 4.85
N SER A 8 20.43 32.46 5.00
CA SER A 8 20.38 33.46 3.93
C SER A 8 21.63 33.52 3.03
N GLY A 9 22.62 32.65 3.24
CA GLY A 9 23.90 32.66 2.52
C GLY A 9 24.91 33.72 2.99
N ARG A 10 24.52 34.64 3.88
CA ARG A 10 25.44 35.60 4.51
C ARG A 10 26.47 34.87 5.37
N VAL A 11 27.73 35.30 5.29
CA VAL A 11 28.81 34.85 6.19
C VAL A 11 28.93 35.85 7.34
N GLU A 12 28.96 35.35 8.57
CA GLU A 12 29.28 36.12 9.79
C GLU A 12 30.33 35.38 10.63
N THR A 13 31.00 36.08 11.53
CA THR A 13 31.82 35.44 12.57
C THR A 13 30.91 34.61 13.48
N LEU A 14 31.38 33.45 13.94
CA LEU A 14 30.66 32.62 14.93
C LEU A 14 30.41 33.45 16.19
N ASP A 15 29.13 33.70 16.45
CA ASP A 15 28.65 34.36 17.65
C ASP A 15 28.12 33.29 18.61
N ILE A 16 28.95 32.98 19.61
CA ILE A 16 28.69 31.94 20.61
C ILE A 16 27.47 32.29 21.46
N THR A 17 27.18 33.58 21.68
CA THR A 17 26.03 34.02 22.49
C THR A 17 24.69 33.57 21.89
N LYS A 18 24.61 33.47 20.56
CA LYS A 18 23.44 32.96 19.84
C LYS A 18 23.27 31.45 20.01
N ILE A 19 24.36 30.69 20.21
CA ILE A 19 24.30 29.26 20.54
C ILE A 19 23.86 29.12 22.00
N GLN A 20 24.55 29.82 22.90
CA GLN A 20 24.29 29.84 24.35
C GLN A 20 22.83 30.11 24.70
N LYS A 21 22.14 30.99 23.97
CA LYS A 21 20.70 31.22 24.16
C LYS A 21 19.85 29.95 23.95
N TYR A 22 20.13 29.17 22.90
CA TYR A 22 19.35 27.98 22.58
C TYR A 22 19.79 26.74 23.37
N THR A 23 21.07 26.60 23.68
CA THR A 23 21.58 25.51 24.52
C THR A 23 21.13 25.69 25.98
N SER A 24 21.18 26.91 26.52
CA SER A 24 20.63 27.24 27.85
C SER A 24 19.14 26.89 27.94
N GLY A 25 18.32 27.43 27.03
CA GLY A 25 16.89 27.11 26.96
C GLY A 25 16.57 25.65 26.56
N SER A 26 17.54 24.87 26.10
CA SER A 26 17.33 23.42 25.86
C SER A 26 17.55 22.58 27.12
N VAL A 27 18.41 23.00 28.05
CA VAL A 27 18.67 22.29 29.32
C VAL A 27 17.81 22.80 30.49
N GLU A 28 17.11 23.93 30.34
CA GLU A 28 16.33 24.57 31.40
C GLU A 28 15.32 23.61 32.08
N GLY A 29 15.37 23.53 33.41
CA GLY A 29 14.49 22.68 34.21
C GLY A 29 14.72 21.17 34.09
N LEU A 30 15.81 20.71 33.45
CA LEU A 30 16.15 19.29 33.31
C LEU A 30 17.30 18.90 34.24
N MET A 31 17.13 17.81 34.99
CA MET A 31 18.20 17.23 35.82
C MET A 31 19.12 16.31 35.01
N GLY A 32 20.39 16.20 35.39
CA GLY A 32 21.35 15.26 34.78
C GLY A 32 21.88 15.66 33.39
N VAL A 33 21.64 16.90 32.97
CA VAL A 33 22.12 17.47 31.70
C VAL A 33 22.92 18.75 31.94
N SER A 34 23.80 19.12 31.01
CA SER A 34 24.71 20.27 31.18
C SER A 34 24.87 21.06 29.89
N GLN A 35 24.63 22.38 29.96
CA GLN A 35 24.85 23.30 28.83
C GLN A 35 26.32 23.27 28.39
N SER A 36 27.25 23.36 29.34
CA SER A 36 28.70 23.38 29.05
C SER A 36 29.16 22.08 28.41
N GLU A 37 28.62 20.94 28.82
CA GLU A 37 28.93 19.63 28.25
C GLU A 37 28.45 19.54 26.79
N LEU A 38 27.22 19.97 26.51
CA LEU A 38 26.68 20.05 25.14
C LEU A 38 27.53 20.98 24.26
N GLU A 39 27.90 22.15 24.76
CA GLU A 39 28.66 23.15 24.01
C GLU A 39 30.09 22.69 23.73
N VAL A 40 30.81 22.13 24.72
CA VAL A 40 32.17 21.64 24.52
C VAL A 40 32.21 20.53 23.46
N ASP A 41 31.36 19.51 23.60
CA ASP A 41 31.37 18.36 22.70
C ASP A 41 30.89 18.74 21.29
N ALA A 42 29.90 19.62 21.15
CA ALA A 42 29.47 20.14 19.85
C ALA A 42 30.55 21.03 19.18
N ASN A 43 31.28 21.83 19.97
CA ASN A 43 32.36 22.69 19.45
C ASN A 43 33.50 21.88 18.82
N LEU A 44 33.79 20.65 19.31
CA LEU A 44 34.78 19.75 18.69
C LEU A 44 34.46 19.41 17.22
N HIS A 45 33.19 19.50 16.82
CA HIS A 45 32.73 19.24 15.46
C HIS A 45 32.59 20.52 14.61
N PHE A 46 32.76 21.71 15.19
CA PHE A 46 32.64 22.97 14.46
C PHE A 46 33.90 23.27 13.64
N ARG A 47 33.69 23.57 12.36
CA ARG A 47 34.75 23.88 11.38
C ARG A 47 34.51 25.24 10.74
N ASP A 48 35.57 25.88 10.25
CA ASP A 48 35.41 27.14 9.50
C ASP A 48 34.49 26.94 8.28
N MET A 49 33.63 27.93 8.03
CA MET A 49 32.56 27.90 7.02
C MET A 49 31.46 26.85 7.28
N ILE A 50 31.29 26.35 8.51
CA ILE A 50 30.13 25.53 8.89
C ILE A 50 28.82 26.32 8.68
N SER A 51 27.75 25.64 8.23
CA SER A 51 26.46 26.30 8.08
C SER A 51 25.69 26.33 9.39
N SER A 52 24.84 27.34 9.57
CA SER A 52 23.89 27.42 10.69
C SER A 52 22.86 26.27 10.74
N LYS A 53 22.68 25.53 9.64
CA LYS A 53 21.88 24.29 9.60
C LYS A 53 22.68 23.10 10.16
N ASP A 54 23.98 23.04 9.85
CA ASP A 54 24.87 21.99 10.35
C ASP A 54 25.19 22.17 11.84
N ILE A 55 25.37 23.41 12.33
CA ILE A 55 25.51 23.69 13.77
C ILE A 55 24.31 23.11 14.56
N GLN A 56 23.08 23.36 14.11
CA GLN A 56 21.88 22.82 14.75
C GLN A 56 21.84 21.29 14.70
N LYS A 57 22.15 20.68 13.55
CA LYS A 57 22.25 19.21 13.42
C LYS A 57 23.30 18.61 14.35
N THR A 58 24.46 19.25 14.49
CA THR A 58 25.53 18.83 15.41
C THR A 58 25.02 18.89 16.85
N LEU A 59 24.45 20.01 17.29
CA LEU A 59 23.90 20.15 18.65
C LEU A 59 22.83 19.09 18.96
N ILE A 60 21.89 18.86 18.03
CA ILE A 60 20.87 17.82 18.17
C ILE A 60 21.53 16.44 18.26
N LYS A 61 22.48 16.11 17.37
CA LYS A 61 23.15 14.81 17.39
C LYS A 61 23.95 14.61 18.69
N THR A 62 24.74 15.59 19.12
CA THR A 62 25.50 15.52 20.39
C THR A 62 24.57 15.32 21.60
N ALA A 63 23.36 15.89 21.59
CA ALA A 63 22.36 15.61 22.61
C ALA A 63 21.76 14.19 22.49
N VAL A 64 21.51 13.68 21.28
CA VAL A 64 21.02 12.30 21.05
C VAL A 64 22.05 11.24 21.47
N ASP A 65 23.31 11.44 21.12
CA ASP A 65 24.42 10.53 21.45
C ASP A 65 24.69 10.46 22.97
N LYS A 66 24.12 11.37 23.77
CA LYS A 66 24.17 11.40 25.24
C LYS A 66 22.96 10.79 25.95
N ILE A 67 21.98 10.26 25.22
CA ILE A 67 20.80 9.60 25.83
C ILE A 67 21.22 8.25 26.39
N ASP A 68 21.27 8.16 27.72
CA ASP A 68 21.59 6.92 28.44
C ASP A 68 20.74 6.76 29.70
N ILE A 69 20.86 5.60 30.35
CA ILE A 69 20.16 5.19 31.56
C ILE A 69 20.40 6.14 32.74
N ASP A 70 21.63 6.62 32.91
CA ASP A 70 21.99 7.56 33.98
C ASP A 70 21.61 9.02 33.65
N ARG A 71 21.33 9.33 32.37
CA ARG A 71 21.02 10.69 31.88
C ARG A 71 19.89 10.70 30.85
N PRO A 72 18.69 10.19 31.18
CA PRO A 72 17.60 10.03 30.21
C PRO A 72 17.09 11.38 29.65
N ASN A 73 17.22 12.46 30.42
CA ASN A 73 16.71 13.78 30.08
C ASN A 73 17.38 14.44 28.86
N TRP A 74 18.50 13.92 28.36
CA TRP A 74 19.07 14.35 27.08
C TRP A 74 18.09 14.19 25.90
N THR A 75 17.11 13.29 25.99
CA THR A 75 16.04 13.17 24.98
C THR A 75 15.20 14.45 24.87
N PHE A 76 14.95 15.15 25.98
CA PHE A 76 14.23 16.43 25.97
C PHE A 76 15.14 17.56 25.48
N VAL A 77 16.43 17.54 25.79
CA VAL A 77 17.41 18.50 25.23
C VAL A 77 17.45 18.40 23.70
N ALA A 78 17.60 17.18 23.16
CA ALA A 78 17.59 16.90 21.73
C ALA A 78 16.25 17.30 21.07
N SER A 79 15.12 16.99 21.74
CA SER A 79 13.78 17.40 21.30
C SER A 79 13.61 18.91 21.21
N ARG A 80 13.99 19.66 22.25
CA ARG A 80 13.91 21.12 22.31
C ARG A 80 14.77 21.78 21.23
N LEU A 81 15.99 21.30 21.01
CA LEU A 81 16.85 21.77 19.93
C LEU A 81 16.23 21.52 18.54
N PHE A 82 15.61 20.34 18.35
CA PHE A 82 14.88 20.01 17.12
C PHE A 82 13.63 20.90 16.93
N LEU A 83 12.88 21.19 18.00
CA LEU A 83 11.75 22.12 17.99
C LEU A 83 12.20 23.54 17.64
N TYR A 84 13.33 24.02 18.20
CA TYR A 84 13.89 25.32 17.83
C TYR A 84 14.30 25.40 16.36
N ASP A 85 14.81 24.33 15.74
CA ASP A 85 15.00 24.27 14.29
C ASP A 85 13.66 24.29 13.53
N LEU A 86 12.70 23.49 13.97
CA LEU A 86 11.38 23.33 13.35
C LEU A 86 10.58 24.64 13.35
N TYR A 87 10.56 25.38 14.46
CA TYR A 87 9.96 26.71 14.55
C TYR A 87 10.55 27.66 13.51
N HIS A 88 11.88 27.71 13.37
CA HIS A 88 12.52 28.56 12.36
C HIS A 88 12.20 28.10 10.93
N ARG A 89 11.95 26.81 10.69
CA ARG A 89 11.59 26.30 9.36
C ARG A 89 10.15 26.67 8.96
N VAL A 90 9.20 26.57 9.89
CA VAL A 90 7.78 26.88 9.62
C VAL A 90 7.49 28.39 9.71
N SER A 91 7.92 29.03 10.81
CA SER A 91 7.56 30.42 11.13
C SER A 91 8.58 31.46 10.65
N SER A 92 9.84 31.06 10.39
CA SER A 92 11.01 31.94 10.18
C SER A 92 11.54 32.65 11.45
N TYR A 93 10.98 32.37 12.63
CA TYR A 93 11.49 32.79 13.95
C TYR A 93 11.33 31.65 14.96
N THR A 94 11.60 31.88 16.25
CA THR A 94 11.21 30.94 17.32
C THR A 94 9.80 31.24 17.79
N GLY A 95 8.82 30.57 17.21
CA GLY A 95 7.45 30.59 17.71
C GLY A 95 6.44 30.07 16.69
N TYR A 96 5.18 30.32 17.02
CA TYR A 96 4.03 29.97 16.21
C TYR A 96 3.60 31.17 15.36
N LYS A 97 3.35 30.92 14.06
CA LYS A 97 2.53 31.82 13.22
C LYS A 97 1.08 31.77 13.67
N HIS A 98 0.29 32.78 13.31
CA HIS A 98 -1.12 32.82 13.65
C HIS A 98 -1.83 31.59 13.05
N LEU A 99 -2.82 31.03 13.76
CA LEU A 99 -3.58 29.87 13.28
C LEU A 99 -4.18 30.11 11.89
N ARG A 100 -4.63 31.35 11.63
CA ARG A 100 -5.07 31.83 10.31
C ARG A 100 -4.01 31.62 9.22
N ASP A 101 -2.78 32.11 9.44
CA ASP A 101 -1.69 32.00 8.46
C ASP A 101 -1.33 30.54 8.14
N TYR A 102 -1.43 29.66 9.14
CA TYR A 102 -1.22 28.22 8.98
C TYR A 102 -2.33 27.59 8.12
N LEU A 103 -3.60 27.88 8.42
CA LEU A 103 -4.74 27.36 7.66
C LEU A 103 -4.70 27.89 6.22
N GLU A 104 -4.51 29.19 6.02
CA GLU A 104 -4.41 29.81 4.69
C GLU A 104 -3.22 29.27 3.88
N LYS A 105 -2.04 29.04 4.50
CA LYS A 105 -0.92 28.39 3.82
C LYS A 105 -1.25 26.93 3.47
N GLY A 106 -1.89 26.19 4.38
CA GLY A 106 -2.24 24.79 4.16
C GLY A 106 -3.30 24.61 3.07
N GLU A 107 -4.28 25.49 2.98
CA GLU A 107 -5.28 25.54 1.90
C GLU A 107 -4.62 25.92 0.57
N ALA A 108 -3.74 26.93 0.55
CA ALA A 108 -3.03 27.35 -0.65
C ALA A 108 -2.08 26.26 -1.23
N GLU A 109 -1.47 25.45 -0.37
CA GLU A 109 -0.71 24.25 -0.77
C GLU A 109 -1.60 23.01 -1.01
N GLY A 110 -2.94 23.13 -0.92
CA GLY A 110 -3.87 22.01 -1.13
C GLY A 110 -3.71 20.86 -0.13
N ARG A 111 -3.20 21.15 1.06
CA ARG A 111 -2.90 20.24 2.19
C ARG A 111 -3.94 20.31 3.32
N ILE A 112 -4.68 21.40 3.44
CA ILE A 112 -5.78 21.58 4.42
C ILE A 112 -7.11 21.76 3.71
N LEU A 113 -8.17 21.18 4.29
CA LEU A 113 -9.55 21.22 3.80
C LEU A 113 -10.09 22.65 3.74
N LEU A 114 -10.54 23.07 2.56
CA LEU A 114 -11.25 24.33 2.34
C LEU A 114 -12.56 24.40 3.13
N GLY A 115 -12.92 25.58 3.63
CA GLY A 115 -14.15 25.78 4.40
C GLY A 115 -14.03 25.43 5.89
N LEU A 116 -12.90 24.84 6.33
CA LEU A 116 -12.69 24.50 7.74
C LEU A 116 -12.42 25.74 8.59
N LYS A 117 -11.69 26.73 8.08
CA LYS A 117 -11.29 27.92 8.84
C LYS A 117 -12.45 28.91 9.06
N GLU A 118 -13.42 28.94 8.15
CA GLU A 118 -14.61 29.81 8.20
C GLU A 118 -15.60 29.42 9.31
N LYS A 119 -15.54 28.17 9.81
CA LYS A 119 -16.42 27.67 10.88
C LYS A 119 -16.05 28.14 12.30
N TYR A 120 -14.94 28.86 12.47
CA TYR A 120 -14.32 29.11 13.78
C TYR A 120 -13.87 30.56 13.98
N ASP A 121 -13.88 31.05 15.23
CA ASP A 121 -13.10 32.21 15.61
C ASP A 121 -11.63 31.80 15.76
N LEU A 122 -10.87 32.03 14.69
CA LEU A 122 -9.45 31.71 14.61
C LEU A 122 -8.57 32.55 15.55
N ASN A 123 -9.04 33.72 15.99
CA ASN A 123 -8.27 34.55 16.92
C ASN A 123 -8.38 33.94 18.34
N ASP A 124 -9.59 33.61 18.77
CA ASP A 124 -9.84 32.94 20.04
C ASP A 124 -9.15 31.56 20.12
N LEU A 125 -9.22 30.73 19.06
CA LEU A 125 -8.45 29.48 19.01
C LEU A 125 -6.93 29.73 19.05
N ASN A 126 -6.43 30.75 18.36
CA ASN A 126 -5.01 31.10 18.39
C ASN A 126 -4.54 31.52 19.79
N PHE A 127 -5.32 32.30 20.53
CA PHE A 127 -5.03 32.64 21.93
C PHE A 127 -5.18 31.45 22.89
N TYR A 128 -5.91 30.40 22.49
CA TYR A 128 -6.05 29.17 23.27
C TYR A 128 -4.87 28.18 23.09
N ILE A 129 -4.13 28.27 21.99
CA ILE A 129 -2.93 27.44 21.77
C ILE A 129 -1.90 27.66 22.89
N ARG A 130 -1.21 26.58 23.27
CA ARG A 130 -0.20 26.52 24.33
C ARG A 130 1.12 25.97 23.79
N PRO A 131 1.97 26.82 23.17
CA PRO A 131 3.23 26.40 22.55
C PRO A 131 4.19 25.66 23.50
N GLU A 132 4.14 25.96 24.79
CA GLU A 132 4.94 25.31 25.83
C GLU A 132 4.68 23.80 25.94
N ARG A 133 3.54 23.30 25.43
CA ARG A 133 3.24 21.87 25.37
C ARG A 133 4.13 21.09 24.41
N ASP A 134 4.79 21.76 23.46
CA ASP A 134 5.81 21.10 22.62
C ASP A 134 7.01 20.60 23.45
N LEU A 135 7.34 21.28 24.55
CA LEU A 135 8.49 20.92 25.40
C LEU A 135 8.31 19.56 26.12
N GLN A 136 7.12 18.94 26.02
CA GLN A 136 6.79 17.61 26.53
C GLN A 136 7.26 16.48 25.62
N PHE A 137 7.54 16.73 24.32
CA PHE A 137 7.94 15.67 23.41
C PHE A 137 9.34 15.13 23.75
N THR A 138 9.49 13.81 23.74
CA THR A 138 10.81 13.15 23.61
C THR A 138 11.35 13.32 22.18
N TYR A 139 12.66 13.16 21.99
CA TYR A 139 13.25 13.33 20.65
C TYR A 139 12.65 12.38 19.61
N LEU A 140 12.46 11.10 19.96
CA LEU A 140 11.81 10.13 19.08
C LEU A 140 10.35 10.51 18.78
N GLY A 141 9.62 11.05 19.77
CA GLY A 141 8.23 11.48 19.61
C GLY A 141 8.09 12.62 18.60
N ILE A 142 8.81 13.74 18.79
CA ILE A 142 8.76 14.89 17.86
C ILE A 142 9.31 14.53 16.48
N LYS A 143 10.35 13.69 16.41
CA LYS A 143 10.93 13.21 15.15
C LYS A 143 9.92 12.35 14.38
N THR A 144 9.21 11.45 15.06
CA THR A 144 8.13 10.63 14.48
C THR A 144 6.96 11.50 14.00
N LEU A 145 6.56 12.51 14.79
CA LEU A 145 5.54 13.49 14.41
C LEU A 145 5.94 14.23 13.12
N TYR A 146 7.16 14.77 13.08
CA TYR A 146 7.69 15.47 11.91
C TYR A 146 7.84 14.57 10.68
N ASP A 147 8.30 13.32 10.84
CA ASP A 147 8.52 12.44 9.71
C ASP A 147 7.18 11.98 9.09
N ARG A 148 6.18 11.64 9.91
CA ARG A 148 4.96 10.90 9.47
C ARG A 148 3.64 11.68 9.54
N TYR A 149 3.53 12.75 10.32
CA TYR A 149 2.24 13.38 10.66
C TYR A 149 2.14 14.88 10.34
N LEU A 150 3.24 15.65 10.51
CA LEU A 150 3.24 17.08 10.20
C LEU A 150 3.13 17.33 8.69
N LEU A 151 2.20 18.20 8.30
CA LEU A 151 2.03 18.62 6.92
C LEU A 151 3.28 19.33 6.39
N LYS A 152 3.61 19.01 5.14
CA LYS A 152 4.72 19.58 4.37
C LYS A 152 4.19 20.18 3.09
N ASP A 153 4.82 21.26 2.65
CA ASP A 153 4.50 21.88 1.36
C ASP A 153 4.95 20.98 0.21
N SER A 154 4.59 21.40 -0.98
CA SER A 154 5.03 20.83 -2.25
C SER A 154 6.56 20.91 -2.49
N GLN A 155 7.38 21.36 -1.53
CA GLN A 155 8.85 21.32 -1.54
C GLN A 155 9.43 20.34 -0.49
N GLY A 156 8.56 19.70 0.30
CA GLY A 156 8.95 18.81 1.40
C GLY A 156 9.38 19.53 2.69
N GLU A 157 9.28 20.85 2.75
CA GLU A 157 9.55 21.61 3.98
C GLU A 157 8.27 21.68 4.84
N PRO A 158 8.39 21.67 6.18
CA PRO A 158 7.25 21.64 7.07
C PRO A 158 6.47 22.96 6.99
N ILE A 159 5.14 22.86 6.98
CA ILE A 159 4.23 24.01 7.04
C ILE A 159 3.42 24.06 8.33
N GLU A 160 3.58 23.03 9.17
CA GLU A 160 2.80 22.78 10.36
C GLU A 160 3.72 22.54 11.56
N LEU A 161 3.28 23.00 12.73
CA LEU A 161 3.91 22.75 14.03
C LEU A 161 2.97 21.88 14.90
N PRO A 162 3.46 21.22 15.97
CA PRO A 162 2.66 20.24 16.71
C PRO A 162 1.33 20.78 17.24
N GLN A 163 1.31 21.95 17.88
CA GLN A 163 0.04 22.56 18.31
C GLN A 163 -0.89 22.99 17.17
N HIS A 164 -0.37 23.33 15.97
CA HIS A 164 -1.20 23.58 14.79
C HIS A 164 -1.85 22.29 14.30
N LEU A 165 -1.11 21.17 14.28
CA LEU A 165 -1.65 19.84 13.99
C LEU A 165 -2.77 19.49 14.98
N PHE A 166 -2.53 19.59 16.29
CA PHE A 166 -3.55 19.23 17.29
C PHE A 166 -4.78 20.13 17.21
N MET A 167 -4.62 21.43 16.97
CA MET A 167 -5.75 22.34 16.79
C MET A 167 -6.51 22.06 15.49
N GLY A 168 -5.82 21.81 14.37
CA GLY A 168 -6.45 21.49 13.09
C GLY A 168 -7.22 20.17 13.13
N VAL A 169 -6.68 19.13 13.76
CA VAL A 169 -7.39 17.86 14.02
C VAL A 169 -8.61 18.10 14.93
N ALA A 170 -8.46 18.88 15.99
CA ALA A 170 -9.56 19.21 16.90
C ALA A 170 -10.70 20.00 16.20
N MET A 171 -10.36 21.00 15.38
CA MET A 171 -11.29 21.74 14.55
C MET A 171 -12.02 20.81 13.57
N PHE A 172 -11.30 19.90 12.91
CA PHE A 172 -11.93 18.94 11.99
C PHE A 172 -12.93 18.03 12.72
N LEU A 173 -12.59 17.54 13.91
CA LEU A 173 -13.44 16.63 14.70
C LEU A 173 -14.61 17.33 15.40
N ALA A 174 -14.52 18.64 15.65
CA ALA A 174 -15.61 19.45 16.24
C ALA A 174 -16.50 20.15 15.20
N GLN A 175 -16.22 20.04 13.90
CA GLN A 175 -16.81 20.89 12.85
C GLN A 175 -18.32 20.76 12.62
N ASN A 176 -18.95 19.73 13.20
CA ASN A 176 -20.38 19.45 13.13
C ASN A 176 -21.04 19.50 14.54
N GLU A 177 -20.31 19.96 15.55
CA GLU A 177 -20.85 20.18 16.89
C GLU A 177 -21.63 21.51 16.96
N LYS A 178 -22.67 21.56 17.80
CA LYS A 178 -23.46 22.78 18.04
C LYS A 178 -22.59 23.91 18.62
N ASP A 179 -21.67 23.56 19.50
CA ASP A 179 -20.59 24.42 19.99
C ASP A 179 -19.25 23.90 19.45
N CYS A 180 -19.03 24.09 18.14
CA CYS A 180 -17.79 23.69 17.47
C CYS A 180 -16.56 24.30 18.15
N GLN A 181 -16.61 25.59 18.50
CA GLN A 181 -15.53 26.34 19.12
C GLN A 181 -15.11 25.74 20.47
N GLY A 182 -16.06 25.51 21.38
CA GLY A 182 -15.78 24.94 22.70
C GLY A 182 -15.36 23.48 22.65
N TRP A 183 -15.90 22.68 21.72
CA TRP A 183 -15.47 21.29 21.53
C TRP A 183 -14.07 21.19 20.90
N ALA A 184 -13.71 22.07 19.97
CA ALA A 184 -12.34 22.15 19.43
C ALA A 184 -11.32 22.42 20.54
N LYS A 185 -11.61 23.35 21.47
CA LYS A 185 -10.73 23.60 22.64
C LYS A 185 -10.56 22.36 23.53
N LYS A 186 -11.65 21.62 23.80
CA LYS A 186 -11.62 20.38 24.61
C LYS A 186 -10.82 19.26 23.93
N PHE A 187 -11.03 19.01 22.64
CA PHE A 187 -10.27 18.01 21.88
C PHE A 187 -8.79 18.41 21.75
N TYR A 188 -8.50 19.70 21.52
CA TYR A 188 -7.15 20.23 21.50
C TYR A 188 -6.43 20.01 22.83
N ASP A 189 -7.05 20.36 23.97
CA ASP A 189 -6.46 20.19 25.29
C ASP A 189 -6.12 18.71 25.58
N MET A 190 -7.06 17.81 25.32
CA MET A 190 -6.91 16.39 25.56
C MET A 190 -5.76 15.78 24.73
N MET A 191 -5.65 16.14 23.44
CA MET A 191 -4.57 15.65 22.58
C MET A 191 -3.21 16.29 22.91
N SER A 192 -3.15 17.61 23.07
CA SER A 192 -1.87 18.33 23.26
C SER A 192 -1.27 18.22 24.66
N LYS A 193 -2.04 17.77 25.66
CA LYS A 193 -1.53 17.32 26.98
C LYS A 193 -1.11 15.84 26.98
N PHE A 194 -1.26 15.14 25.85
CA PHE A 194 -1.08 13.69 25.72
C PHE A 194 -1.96 12.88 26.70
N GLU A 195 -3.17 13.36 27.02
CA GLU A 195 -4.13 12.67 27.89
C GLU A 195 -4.85 11.55 27.13
N VAL A 196 -5.24 11.80 25.88
CA VAL A 196 -5.78 10.81 24.93
C VAL A 196 -5.24 11.12 23.54
N MET A 197 -4.88 10.07 22.80
CA MET A 197 -4.42 10.21 21.42
C MET A 197 -5.30 9.34 20.49
N PRO A 198 -5.92 9.91 19.44
CA PRO A 198 -6.68 9.11 18.48
C PRO A 198 -5.74 8.26 17.61
N GLY A 199 -6.29 7.26 16.92
CA GLY A 199 -5.51 6.38 16.05
C GLY A 199 -4.78 7.12 14.93
N THR A 200 -3.64 6.58 14.47
CA THR A 200 -2.79 7.15 13.41
C THR A 200 -3.56 7.73 12.21
N PRO A 201 -4.58 7.05 11.62
CA PRO A 201 -5.31 7.59 10.47
C PRO A 201 -6.02 8.91 10.78
N THR A 202 -6.53 9.09 11.99
CA THR A 202 -7.18 10.33 12.42
C THR A 202 -6.17 11.46 12.53
N ILE A 203 -5.02 11.24 13.18
CA ILE A 203 -3.96 12.25 13.33
C ILE A 203 -3.39 12.67 11.96
N SER A 204 -3.17 11.72 11.06
CA SER A 204 -2.61 12.00 9.73
C SER A 204 -3.60 12.72 8.81
N ASN A 205 -4.86 12.30 8.78
CA ASN A 205 -5.79 12.68 7.71
C ASN A 205 -6.83 13.74 8.12
N ALA A 206 -7.22 13.82 9.40
CA ALA A 206 -8.15 14.86 9.86
C ALA A 206 -7.52 16.25 9.65
N ARG A 207 -8.31 17.19 9.12
CA ARG A 207 -7.92 18.52 8.56
C ARG A 207 -7.46 18.54 7.10
N THR A 208 -7.23 17.41 6.43
CA THR A 208 -6.76 17.39 5.02
C THR A 208 -7.91 17.30 4.00
N PRO A 209 -7.74 17.76 2.73
CA PRO A 209 -8.77 17.65 1.69
C PRO A 209 -9.10 16.20 1.33
N ARG A 210 -8.10 15.32 1.36
CA ARG A 210 -8.30 13.86 1.31
C ARG A 210 -8.75 13.34 2.67
N HIS A 211 -9.82 13.92 3.22
CA HIS A 211 -10.53 13.31 4.33
C HIS A 211 -11.18 11.98 3.93
N GLN A 212 -11.13 11.59 2.63
CA GLN A 212 -10.71 10.23 2.32
C GLN A 212 -10.02 10.00 0.96
N LEU A 213 -9.77 8.73 0.64
CA LEU A 213 -8.59 8.26 -0.07
C LEU A 213 -8.93 7.83 -1.51
N SER A 214 -8.61 8.64 -2.55
CA SER A 214 -8.30 8.29 -3.98
C SER A 214 -9.07 8.99 -5.13
N SER A 215 -8.68 8.72 -6.40
CA SER A 215 -8.66 9.69 -7.55
C SER A 215 -9.05 9.17 -8.97
N CYS A 216 -9.19 10.01 -10.03
CA CYS A 216 -9.67 9.63 -11.43
C CYS A 216 -9.01 10.36 -12.67
N PHE A 217 -9.47 10.13 -13.94
CA PHE A 217 -8.96 10.74 -15.22
C PHE A 217 -10.04 11.15 -16.24
N PRO A 218 -9.87 12.14 -17.13
CA PRO A 218 -10.86 12.47 -18.18
C PRO A 218 -10.92 11.50 -19.36
N LYS A 219 -11.97 11.67 -20.17
CA LYS A 219 -12.16 11.05 -21.48
C LYS A 219 -11.03 11.36 -22.45
N GLY A 220 -10.68 10.41 -23.32
CA GLY A 220 -9.69 10.57 -24.38
C GLY A 220 -8.23 10.31 -24.00
N GLU A 221 -7.92 10.21 -22.70
CA GLU A 221 -6.57 9.87 -22.23
C GLU A 221 -6.15 8.47 -22.68
N LYS A 222 -4.87 8.30 -23.04
CA LYS A 222 -4.38 7.10 -23.71
C LYS A 222 -3.71 6.14 -22.76
N VAL A 223 -4.41 5.05 -22.47
CA VAL A 223 -3.90 3.92 -21.70
C VAL A 223 -2.99 3.09 -22.59
N LEU A 224 -1.81 2.71 -22.07
CA LEU A 224 -0.88 1.84 -22.81
C LEU A 224 -1.31 0.38 -22.68
N THR A 225 -1.91 -0.17 -23.75
CA THR A 225 -2.34 -1.57 -23.85
C THR A 225 -1.29 -2.43 -24.56
N TYR A 226 -1.47 -3.75 -24.52
CA TYR A 226 -0.65 -4.74 -25.24
C TYR A 226 -0.60 -4.47 -26.75
N ASN A 227 -1.74 -4.11 -27.33
CA ASN A 227 -1.91 -3.76 -28.76
C ASN A 227 -1.59 -2.27 -29.05
N GLY A 228 -0.84 -1.60 -28.17
CA GLY A 228 -0.54 -0.16 -28.26
C GLY A 228 -1.52 0.73 -27.48
N PHE A 229 -1.58 2.02 -27.81
CA PHE A 229 -2.37 2.99 -27.05
C PHE A 229 -3.87 2.96 -27.43
N LYS A 230 -4.73 2.69 -26.44
CA LYS A 230 -6.20 2.73 -26.55
C LYS A 230 -6.73 3.82 -25.61
N ASN A 231 -7.73 4.58 -26.03
CA ASN A 231 -8.30 5.63 -25.17
C ASN A 231 -9.01 5.01 -23.95
N ILE A 232 -9.00 5.69 -22.80
CA ILE A 232 -9.53 5.18 -21.52
C ILE A 232 -11.03 4.85 -21.58
N GLU A 233 -11.83 5.65 -22.30
CA GLU A 233 -13.26 5.40 -22.50
C GLU A 233 -13.56 4.22 -23.45
N LYS A 234 -12.52 3.68 -24.10
CA LYS A 234 -12.59 2.53 -25.02
C LYS A 234 -11.87 1.31 -24.46
N ILE A 235 -11.29 1.37 -23.26
CA ILE A 235 -10.76 0.18 -22.62
C ILE A 235 -11.93 -0.75 -22.28
N GLU A 236 -11.73 -2.03 -22.54
CA GLU A 236 -12.70 -3.10 -22.29
C GLU A 236 -12.16 -4.05 -21.22
N ILE A 237 -13.07 -4.68 -20.48
CA ILE A 237 -12.73 -5.74 -19.54
C ILE A 237 -12.09 -6.88 -20.33
N GLY A 238 -10.83 -7.16 -20.05
CA GLY A 238 -10.01 -8.12 -20.79
C GLY A 238 -8.80 -7.53 -21.52
N ASP A 239 -8.75 -6.21 -21.76
CA ASP A 239 -7.57 -5.55 -22.33
C ASP A 239 -6.36 -5.71 -21.38
N PHE A 240 -5.20 -6.07 -21.90
CA PHE A 240 -3.94 -6.06 -21.14
C PHE A 240 -3.30 -4.68 -21.18
N VAL A 241 -2.95 -4.10 -20.04
CA VAL A 241 -2.35 -2.77 -19.90
C VAL A 241 -1.05 -2.80 -19.11
N VAL A 242 -0.15 -1.85 -19.39
CA VAL A 242 1.13 -1.73 -18.66
C VAL A 242 0.89 -1.14 -17.28
N THR A 243 1.59 -1.64 -16.26
CA THR A 243 1.57 -1.12 -14.88
C THR A 243 2.83 -0.31 -14.57
N HIS A 244 2.87 0.43 -13.45
CA HIS A 244 4.04 1.21 -13.04
C HIS A 244 5.34 0.37 -12.91
N LYS A 245 5.21 -0.96 -12.76
CA LYS A 245 6.31 -1.94 -12.74
C LYS A 245 6.72 -2.41 -14.15
N ASN A 246 6.31 -1.70 -15.21
CA ASN A 246 6.69 -1.95 -16.61
C ASN A 246 6.22 -3.31 -17.18
N ARG A 247 5.24 -3.96 -16.54
CA ARG A 247 4.68 -5.27 -16.93
C ARG A 247 3.22 -5.17 -17.40
N PHE A 248 2.78 -6.08 -18.27
CA PHE A 248 1.38 -6.18 -18.71
C PHE A 248 0.51 -6.94 -17.70
N LYS A 249 -0.67 -6.41 -17.40
CA LYS A 249 -1.71 -7.02 -16.56
C LYS A 249 -3.11 -6.74 -17.09
N LYS A 250 -4.07 -7.61 -16.79
CA LYS A 250 -5.42 -7.57 -17.38
C LYS A 250 -6.29 -6.53 -16.67
N VAL A 251 -7.02 -5.72 -17.43
CA VAL A 251 -8.11 -4.87 -16.92
C VAL A 251 -9.30 -5.77 -16.60
N TYR A 252 -9.77 -5.76 -15.37
CA TYR A 252 -10.95 -6.53 -14.97
C TYR A 252 -12.17 -5.67 -14.62
N LYS A 253 -12.01 -4.33 -14.50
CA LYS A 253 -13.10 -3.41 -14.21
C LYS A 253 -12.82 -2.00 -14.71
N ILE A 254 -13.87 -1.30 -15.09
CA ILE A 254 -13.87 0.11 -15.50
C ILE A 254 -14.77 0.87 -14.53
N LEU A 255 -14.34 2.06 -14.11
CA LEU A 255 -15.01 2.94 -13.15
C LEU A 255 -15.28 4.29 -13.81
N GLN A 256 -16.39 4.93 -13.44
CA GLN A 256 -16.80 6.25 -13.95
C GLN A 256 -17.43 7.07 -12.82
N ARG A 257 -17.20 8.39 -12.80
CA ARG A 257 -17.92 9.36 -11.95
C ARG A 257 -17.94 10.73 -12.63
N ASP A 258 -18.81 11.63 -12.20
CA ASP A 258 -18.81 13.02 -12.67
C ASP A 258 -17.77 13.86 -11.90
N TYR A 259 -17.18 14.88 -12.55
CA TYR A 259 -16.12 15.73 -11.97
C TYR A 259 -16.23 17.17 -12.46
N CYS A 260 -16.47 18.08 -11.51
CA CYS A 260 -16.67 19.52 -11.74
C CYS A 260 -15.57 20.33 -11.03
N GLU A 261 -14.34 20.25 -11.55
CA GLU A 261 -13.12 20.77 -10.92
C GLU A 261 -11.98 20.97 -11.95
N LYS A 262 -10.81 21.43 -11.49
CA LYS A 262 -9.62 21.68 -12.33
C LYS A 262 -8.91 20.41 -12.75
N LEU A 263 -8.71 20.30 -14.05
CA LEU A 263 -7.95 19.26 -14.69
C LEU A 263 -6.54 19.73 -15.05
N TYR A 264 -5.54 18.92 -14.70
CA TYR A 264 -4.13 19.23 -14.81
C TYR A 264 -3.52 18.55 -16.04
N SER A 265 -2.82 19.32 -16.88
CA SER A 265 -2.15 18.81 -18.08
C SER A 265 -0.64 19.05 -18.02
N PHE A 266 0.16 18.02 -18.31
CA PHE A 266 1.63 18.06 -18.17
C PHE A 266 2.33 18.00 -19.54
N ASP A 267 3.21 18.94 -19.85
CA ASP A 267 4.18 18.80 -20.95
C ASP A 267 5.49 18.26 -20.34
N ILE A 268 5.88 17.01 -20.65
CA ILE A 268 7.14 16.43 -20.15
C ILE A 268 8.23 16.33 -21.25
N SER A 269 9.48 16.29 -20.83
CA SER A 269 10.65 16.33 -21.72
C SER A 269 10.74 15.05 -22.56
N GLY A 270 11.02 15.22 -23.85
CA GLY A 270 11.08 14.10 -24.78
C GLY A 270 9.73 13.51 -25.17
N PHE A 271 8.62 14.19 -24.85
CA PHE A 271 7.25 13.81 -25.20
C PHE A 271 6.48 14.93 -25.93
N GLU A 272 5.27 14.62 -26.36
CA GLU A 272 4.34 15.57 -26.99
C GLU A 272 3.76 16.55 -25.96
N ARG A 273 3.26 17.71 -26.42
CA ARG A 273 2.49 18.63 -25.55
C ARG A 273 1.21 17.95 -25.05
N ASP A 274 0.81 18.29 -23.83
CA ASP A 274 -0.32 17.69 -23.11
C ASP A 274 -0.15 16.16 -23.02
N THR A 275 1.02 15.74 -22.50
CA THR A 275 1.45 14.33 -22.43
C THR A 275 0.52 13.47 -21.57
N LEU A 276 -0.05 14.08 -20.55
CA LEU A 276 -1.00 13.52 -19.59
C LEU A 276 -1.99 14.61 -19.23
N LYS A 277 -3.29 14.28 -19.19
CA LYS A 277 -4.33 15.06 -18.53
C LYS A 277 -4.98 14.25 -17.39
N CYS A 278 -5.11 14.81 -16.19
CA CYS A 278 -5.77 14.12 -15.08
C CYS A 278 -6.41 15.06 -14.05
N THR A 279 -7.28 14.51 -13.20
CA THR A 279 -7.93 15.25 -12.10
C THR A 279 -6.89 15.77 -11.08
N SER A 280 -7.22 16.81 -10.31
CA SER A 280 -6.26 17.50 -9.43
C SER A 280 -5.58 16.58 -8.41
N GLU A 281 -6.36 15.62 -7.93
CA GLU A 281 -5.98 14.59 -6.98
C GLU A 281 -5.49 13.32 -7.68
N HIS A 282 -5.51 13.23 -9.02
CA HIS A 282 -4.89 12.08 -9.68
C HIS A 282 -3.39 12.07 -9.41
N PRO A 283 -2.82 10.97 -8.96
CA PRO A 283 -1.47 11.06 -8.46
C PRO A 283 -0.50 10.34 -9.47
N ILE A 284 0.71 10.89 -9.68
CA ILE A 284 1.70 10.53 -10.71
C ILE A 284 3.09 10.22 -10.09
N LEU A 285 3.72 9.07 -10.43
CA LEU A 285 5.05 8.69 -9.93
C LEU A 285 6.14 9.66 -10.40
N ALA A 286 6.85 10.31 -9.46
CA ALA A 286 7.83 11.33 -9.78
C ALA A 286 8.99 11.43 -8.75
N ILE A 287 10.05 12.13 -9.16
CA ILE A 287 11.20 12.52 -8.34
C ILE A 287 11.30 14.05 -8.43
N ALA A 288 11.25 14.74 -7.29
CA ALA A 288 11.38 16.20 -7.24
C ALA A 288 12.75 16.66 -7.77
N LYS A 289 12.77 17.76 -8.54
CA LYS A 289 13.97 18.21 -9.26
C LYS A 289 15.18 18.49 -8.39
N ASP A 290 14.92 18.93 -7.15
CA ASP A 290 15.92 19.43 -6.22
C ASP A 290 16.66 18.28 -5.47
N THR A 291 16.21 17.03 -5.62
CA THR A 291 16.84 15.84 -5.00
C THR A 291 17.87 15.15 -5.91
N VAL A 292 17.89 15.47 -7.21
CA VAL A 292 18.74 14.83 -8.23
C VAL A 292 20.15 15.48 -8.27
N LYS A 293 21.16 14.78 -7.73
CA LYS A 293 22.59 15.17 -7.80
C LYS A 293 23.31 14.53 -9.01
N CYS A 294 24.57 14.89 -9.33
CA CYS A 294 25.20 14.48 -10.60
C CYS A 294 25.16 12.96 -10.85
N ILE A 295 24.40 12.57 -11.87
CA ILE A 295 24.34 11.22 -12.43
C ILE A 295 25.49 11.05 -13.43
N ARG A 296 26.13 9.87 -13.44
CA ARG A 296 27.19 9.48 -14.36
C ARG A 296 26.72 8.29 -15.19
N LYS A 297 26.90 8.32 -16.53
CA LYS A 297 26.77 7.13 -17.40
C LYS A 297 28.13 6.92 -18.07
N GLY A 298 28.84 5.87 -17.67
CA GLY A 298 30.24 5.66 -18.06
C GLY A 298 31.18 6.75 -17.53
N ASN A 299 32.12 7.24 -18.36
CA ASN A 299 33.22 8.08 -17.89
C ASN A 299 32.91 9.58 -17.67
N LEU A 300 31.68 10.06 -17.89
CA LEU A 300 31.31 11.49 -17.89
C LEU A 300 30.24 11.85 -16.82
N CYS A 301 30.47 12.91 -16.02
CA CYS A 301 29.47 13.49 -15.10
C CYS A 301 28.61 14.54 -15.83
N ILE A 302 27.29 14.49 -15.60
CA ILE A 302 26.26 15.17 -16.40
C ILE A 302 25.70 16.43 -15.70
N PHE A 303 26.14 16.81 -14.49
CA PHE A 303 25.68 18.03 -13.82
C PHE A 303 26.82 18.99 -13.46
N SER A 304 26.63 20.26 -13.82
CA SER A 304 27.32 21.38 -13.19
C SER A 304 26.38 22.59 -13.21
N GLN A 305 25.98 23.03 -12.01
CA GLN A 305 25.46 24.37 -11.80
C GLN A 305 26.24 25.00 -10.65
N LYS A 306 27.34 25.67 -11.03
CA LYS A 306 28.18 26.58 -10.22
C LYS A 306 28.86 26.00 -8.95
N LYS A 307 30.19 25.87 -9.05
CA LYS A 307 31.19 25.83 -7.96
C LYS A 307 31.14 24.66 -6.96
N LEU A 308 31.59 23.48 -7.38
CA LEU A 308 32.35 22.56 -6.50
C LEU A 308 33.49 21.87 -7.28
N LYS A 309 34.74 22.32 -7.08
CA LYS A 309 35.95 21.85 -7.80
C LYS A 309 36.46 20.45 -7.35
N ARG A 310 35.68 19.65 -6.60
CA ARG A 310 36.24 18.64 -5.66
C ARG A 310 36.33 17.18 -6.14
N CYS A 311 35.89 16.84 -7.35
CA CYS A 311 35.82 15.43 -7.80
C CYS A 311 37.11 14.86 -8.44
N PHE A 312 38.23 15.61 -8.44
CA PHE A 312 39.49 15.21 -9.11
C PHE A 312 40.70 15.52 -8.22
N LYS A 313 41.77 14.72 -8.33
CA LYS A 313 43.12 15.19 -7.96
C LYS A 313 43.63 16.16 -9.02
N ILE A 314 44.57 17.04 -8.65
CA ILE A 314 45.28 17.89 -9.61
C ILE A 314 46.00 16.94 -10.59
N LYS A 315 45.84 17.17 -11.91
CA LYS A 315 46.16 16.27 -13.04
C LYS A 315 45.09 15.23 -13.46
N GLY A 316 43.86 15.31 -12.96
CA GLY A 316 42.69 14.72 -13.64
C GLY A 316 42.43 13.23 -13.39
N GLU A 317 43.28 12.56 -12.61
CA GLU A 317 42.96 11.25 -12.05
C GLU A 317 41.90 11.36 -10.94
N TYR A 318 41.08 10.31 -10.82
CA TYR A 318 39.97 10.27 -9.89
C TYR A 318 40.43 9.96 -8.45
N ARG A 319 39.54 10.29 -7.51
CA ARG A 319 39.63 9.89 -6.11
C ARG A 319 38.94 8.55 -5.90
N GLU A 320 39.63 7.59 -5.28
CA GLU A 320 39.08 6.28 -4.91
C GLU A 320 38.04 6.41 -3.77
N ASP A 321 38.17 7.45 -2.95
CA ASP A 321 37.30 7.84 -1.83
C ASP A 321 35.99 8.57 -2.25
N CYS A 322 35.54 8.41 -3.50
CA CYS A 322 34.44 9.21 -4.04
C CYS A 322 33.06 8.56 -3.82
N GLU A 323 32.35 8.99 -2.76
CA GLU A 323 30.97 8.56 -2.40
C GLU A 323 29.94 8.61 -3.56
N PHE A 324 30.20 9.39 -4.62
CA PHE A 324 29.38 9.47 -5.82
C PHE A 324 29.38 8.19 -6.69
N LEU A 325 30.25 7.22 -6.44
CA LEU A 325 30.36 5.99 -7.24
C LEU A 325 29.28 4.93 -6.92
N ASN A 326 28.55 5.07 -5.81
CA ASN A 326 27.69 4.01 -5.27
C ASN A 326 26.19 4.12 -5.65
N ASN A 327 25.81 4.87 -6.70
CA ASN A 327 24.41 5.02 -7.14
C ASN A 327 23.39 5.48 -6.07
N ASN A 328 23.84 6.09 -4.97
CA ASN A 328 22.96 6.54 -3.88
C ASN A 328 22.19 7.82 -4.25
N PHE A 329 20.95 7.65 -4.71
CA PHE A 329 19.94 8.70 -4.68
C PHE A 329 19.49 8.90 -3.23
N TYR A 330 19.34 10.14 -2.78
CA TYR A 330 18.94 10.45 -1.40
C TYR A 330 17.45 10.21 -1.14
N GLU A 331 16.63 10.10 -2.21
CA GLU A 331 15.22 9.72 -2.12
C GLU A 331 14.85 8.74 -3.24
N GLN A 332 13.96 7.80 -2.92
CA GLN A 332 13.31 6.91 -3.89
C GLN A 332 12.25 7.67 -4.70
N PRO A 333 11.84 7.17 -5.89
CA PRO A 333 10.64 7.63 -6.59
C PRO A 333 9.45 7.67 -5.65
N LYS A 334 8.76 8.81 -5.61
CA LYS A 334 7.59 8.98 -4.77
C LYS A 334 6.36 9.15 -5.62
N TRP A 335 5.31 8.57 -5.11
CA TRP A 335 3.96 8.91 -5.49
C TRP A 335 3.67 10.40 -5.06
N ILE A 336 3.61 11.37 -6.01
CA ILE A 336 3.20 12.80 -5.87
C ILE A 336 1.85 13.13 -6.59
N GLU A 337 0.94 13.91 -5.99
CA GLU A 337 -0.34 14.35 -6.63
C GLU A 337 -0.13 15.22 -7.89
N ALA A 338 -1.03 15.16 -8.88
CA ALA A 338 -0.93 15.97 -10.10
C ALA A 338 -0.82 17.47 -9.81
N LYS A 339 -1.68 18.01 -8.95
CA LYS A 339 -1.60 19.42 -8.54
C LYS A 339 -0.27 19.81 -7.88
N ASP A 340 0.46 18.85 -7.31
CA ASP A 340 1.72 19.07 -6.60
C ASP A 340 2.97 18.99 -7.51
N ILE A 341 2.84 18.43 -8.72
CA ILE A 341 3.96 18.29 -9.67
C ILE A 341 4.33 19.65 -10.27
N LYS A 342 5.62 20.00 -10.21
CA LYS A 342 6.12 21.30 -10.66
C LYS A 342 6.96 21.20 -11.93
N ILE A 343 7.04 22.34 -12.62
CA ILE A 343 8.01 22.53 -13.70
C ILE A 343 9.43 22.29 -13.16
N GLY A 344 10.10 21.33 -13.79
CA GLY A 344 11.44 20.87 -13.49
C GLY A 344 11.51 19.49 -12.84
N ASP A 345 10.44 18.99 -12.20
CA ASP A 345 10.42 17.67 -11.55
C ASP A 345 10.50 16.55 -12.59
N PHE A 346 10.83 15.32 -12.19
CA PHE A 346 11.04 14.20 -13.09
C PHE A 346 9.94 13.14 -12.92
N MET A 347 9.02 13.04 -13.87
CA MET A 347 7.96 12.02 -13.90
C MET A 347 8.49 10.69 -14.43
N GLN A 348 8.01 9.57 -13.89
CA GLN A 348 8.30 8.25 -14.45
C GLN A 348 7.57 8.07 -15.79
N VAL A 349 8.30 7.57 -16.77
CA VAL A 349 7.79 7.07 -18.04
C VAL A 349 7.88 5.56 -18.00
N SER A 350 6.73 4.90 -17.85
CA SER A 350 6.65 3.45 -17.94
C SER A 350 6.65 2.98 -19.39
N TYR A 351 7.26 1.82 -19.62
CA TYR A 351 7.41 1.17 -20.91
C TYR A 351 7.27 -0.35 -20.71
N PRO A 352 6.85 -1.14 -21.70
CA PRO A 352 6.72 -2.59 -21.51
C PRO A 352 8.12 -3.24 -21.48
N THR A 353 8.40 -4.14 -20.52
CA THR A 353 9.67 -4.90 -20.45
C THR A 353 9.57 -6.31 -21.03
N PHE A 354 8.41 -6.70 -21.58
CA PHE A 354 8.21 -8.02 -22.16
C PHE A 354 8.93 -8.17 -23.51
N ASN A 355 9.50 -9.36 -23.76
CA ASN A 355 10.01 -9.81 -25.05
C ASN A 355 9.45 -11.21 -25.35
N HIS A 356 9.05 -11.47 -26.59
CA HIS A 356 8.65 -12.81 -27.05
C HIS A 356 9.82 -13.80 -26.94
N LYS A 357 9.49 -15.06 -26.63
CA LYS A 357 10.46 -16.17 -26.59
C LYS A 357 10.69 -16.82 -27.96
N GLU A 358 9.91 -16.44 -28.97
CA GLU A 358 10.03 -16.96 -30.33
C GLU A 358 11.34 -16.54 -30.96
N ARG A 359 12.05 -17.50 -31.57
CA ARG A 359 13.35 -17.28 -32.22
C ARG A 359 13.27 -17.27 -33.74
N TYR A 360 12.12 -17.66 -34.30
CA TYR A 360 11.88 -17.81 -35.73
C TYR A 360 10.42 -17.48 -36.04
N ILE A 361 10.16 -17.00 -37.25
CA ILE A 361 8.82 -16.79 -37.81
C ILE A 361 8.67 -17.57 -39.10
N LYS A 362 7.46 -18.07 -39.38
CA LYS A 362 7.13 -18.75 -40.64
C LYS A 362 6.49 -17.77 -41.60
N VAL A 363 7.06 -17.64 -42.79
CA VAL A 363 6.54 -16.81 -43.88
C VAL A 363 5.10 -17.18 -44.24
N SER A 364 4.79 -18.48 -44.26
CA SER A 364 3.45 -19.01 -44.58
C SER A 364 2.34 -18.50 -43.65
N ASP A 365 2.62 -18.25 -42.36
CA ASP A 365 1.62 -17.82 -41.38
C ASP A 365 1.12 -16.37 -41.64
N TYR A 366 1.91 -15.56 -42.35
CA TYR A 366 1.63 -14.14 -42.61
C TYR A 366 1.13 -13.85 -44.03
N ILE A 367 1.34 -14.75 -45.00
CA ILE A 367 0.94 -14.55 -46.39
C ILE A 367 -0.46 -15.12 -46.66
N LYS A 368 -1.44 -14.24 -46.86
CA LYS A 368 -2.82 -14.62 -47.25
C LYS A 368 -2.98 -14.73 -48.78
N LEU A 369 -2.24 -15.63 -49.42
CA LEU A 369 -2.39 -15.96 -50.85
C LEU A 369 -3.05 -17.33 -51.01
N LYS A 370 -3.91 -17.48 -52.03
CA LYS A 370 -4.44 -18.78 -52.42
C LYS A 370 -3.33 -19.66 -52.99
N ASN A 371 -3.46 -20.98 -52.80
CA ASN A 371 -2.61 -22.02 -53.36
C ASN A 371 -1.14 -21.93 -52.91
N LEU A 372 -0.89 -21.58 -51.64
CA LEU A 372 0.43 -21.72 -51.03
C LEU A 372 0.74 -23.19 -50.72
N GLU A 373 1.97 -23.60 -50.98
CA GLU A 373 2.50 -24.93 -50.68
C GLU A 373 3.87 -24.79 -50.02
N ILE A 374 4.19 -25.67 -49.07
CA ILE A 374 5.46 -25.66 -48.32
C ILE A 374 6.18 -26.98 -48.66
N VAL A 375 7.36 -26.86 -49.26
CA VAL A 375 8.21 -28.00 -49.64
C VAL A 375 9.64 -27.69 -49.20
N ASP A 376 10.27 -28.59 -48.45
CA ASP A 376 11.66 -28.47 -47.98
C ASP A 376 12.03 -27.11 -47.33
N ASP A 377 11.19 -26.65 -46.40
CA ASP A 377 11.27 -25.32 -45.75
C ASP A 377 11.26 -24.13 -46.73
N LYS A 378 10.69 -24.29 -47.94
CA LYS A 378 10.44 -23.21 -48.89
C LYS A 378 8.94 -23.04 -49.15
N VAL A 379 8.48 -21.78 -49.10
CA VAL A 379 7.12 -21.40 -49.51
C VAL A 379 7.10 -21.17 -51.02
N MET A 380 6.13 -21.78 -51.70
CA MET A 380 5.88 -21.62 -53.13
C MET A 380 4.38 -21.48 -53.43
N ILE A 381 4.03 -21.08 -54.65
CA ILE A 381 2.64 -20.95 -55.10
C ILE A 381 2.35 -22.06 -56.11
N LYS A 382 1.45 -22.97 -55.75
CA LYS A 382 0.95 -24.04 -56.60
C LYS A 382 0.02 -23.47 -57.67
N ARG A 383 0.22 -23.87 -58.93
CA ARG A 383 -0.66 -23.49 -60.04
C ARG A 383 -1.83 -24.48 -60.12
N GLU A 384 -3.06 -23.98 -60.20
CA GLU A 384 -4.17 -24.79 -60.71
C GLU A 384 -3.88 -25.17 -62.18
N ALA A 385 -4.32 -26.35 -62.59
CA ALA A 385 -3.84 -27.00 -63.80
C ALA A 385 -4.08 -26.18 -65.08
N CYS A 386 -2.99 -25.70 -65.67
CA CYS A 386 -2.92 -25.37 -67.09
C CYS A 386 -2.76 -26.71 -67.82
N GLY A 387 -3.82 -27.19 -68.47
CA GLY A 387 -3.95 -28.54 -69.03
C GLY A 387 -3.13 -28.82 -70.29
N TYR A 388 -1.81 -28.62 -70.23
CA TYR A 388 -0.87 -29.08 -71.25
C TYR A 388 0.36 -29.71 -70.58
N GLU A 389 0.45 -31.04 -70.68
CA GLU A 389 1.69 -31.76 -70.49
C GLU A 389 2.70 -31.29 -71.56
N TYR A 390 3.90 -30.92 -71.15
CA TYR A 390 5.03 -30.87 -72.09
C TYR A 390 6.31 -31.34 -71.42
N TYR A 391 6.89 -32.37 -72.04
CA TYR A 391 8.17 -32.97 -71.67
C TYR A 391 9.32 -31.96 -71.77
N ALA A 392 10.32 -32.15 -70.91
CA ALA A 392 11.67 -31.60 -70.98
C ALA A 392 11.84 -30.05 -71.00
N ARG A 393 12.49 -29.54 -69.94
CA ARG A 393 13.27 -28.28 -69.94
C ARG A 393 12.54 -26.98 -70.32
N SER A 394 11.49 -26.58 -69.60
CA SER A 394 11.17 -25.14 -69.46
C SER A 394 10.32 -24.72 -68.23
N TYR A 395 9.71 -25.66 -67.50
CA TYR A 395 8.82 -25.34 -66.36
C TYR A 395 9.52 -24.89 -65.05
N TYR A 396 10.76 -24.38 -65.14
CA TYR A 396 11.31 -23.49 -64.11
C TYR A 396 10.64 -22.10 -64.07
N ASN A 397 9.62 -21.87 -64.90
CA ASN A 397 8.67 -20.75 -64.78
C ASN A 397 7.72 -20.87 -63.55
N ASN A 398 8.27 -21.24 -62.38
CA ASN A 398 7.81 -20.67 -61.12
C ASN A 398 8.11 -19.16 -61.18
N GLN A 399 7.20 -18.38 -61.79
CA GLN A 399 7.39 -16.93 -62.03
C GLN A 399 7.69 -16.13 -60.76
N ILE A 400 7.43 -16.71 -59.58
CA ILE A 400 7.88 -16.21 -58.28
C ILE A 400 8.76 -17.32 -57.69
N ASN A 401 10.05 -17.03 -57.52
CA ASN A 401 11.00 -17.96 -56.90
C ASN A 401 10.51 -18.34 -55.48
N PRO A 402 10.58 -19.63 -55.08
CA PRO A 402 10.31 -20.02 -53.70
C PRO A 402 11.22 -19.27 -52.72
N ILE A 403 10.69 -18.96 -51.53
CA ILE A 403 11.46 -18.28 -50.48
C ILE A 403 11.47 -19.12 -49.21
N LYS A 404 12.53 -19.02 -48.41
CA LYS A 404 12.63 -19.77 -47.16
C LYS A 404 11.44 -19.48 -46.24
N ASN A 405 10.83 -20.52 -45.68
CA ASN A 405 9.67 -20.42 -44.81
C ASN A 405 10.09 -20.02 -43.39
N THR A 406 11.07 -20.70 -42.79
CA THR A 406 11.52 -20.43 -41.43
C THR A 406 12.62 -19.36 -41.39
N ILE A 407 12.27 -18.15 -40.94
CA ILE A 407 13.17 -16.99 -40.85
C ILE A 407 13.55 -16.72 -39.38
N PRO A 408 14.84 -16.64 -39.02
CA PRO A 408 15.25 -16.32 -37.65
C PRO A 408 14.99 -14.85 -37.29
N LEU A 409 14.54 -14.59 -36.06
CA LEU A 409 14.45 -13.25 -35.46
C LEU A 409 15.83 -12.81 -34.91
N ASN A 410 16.85 -12.86 -35.77
CA ASN A 410 18.23 -12.52 -35.43
C ASN A 410 18.55 -11.04 -35.75
N SER A 411 19.74 -10.60 -35.33
CA SER A 411 20.28 -9.25 -35.59
C SER A 411 20.13 -8.81 -37.05
N ASP A 412 20.47 -9.68 -38.00
CA ASP A 412 20.41 -9.37 -39.43
C ASP A 412 18.97 -9.14 -39.92
N PHE A 413 18.03 -9.99 -39.54
CA PHE A 413 16.62 -9.80 -39.91
C PHE A 413 16.05 -8.51 -39.30
N MET A 414 16.34 -8.25 -38.02
CA MET A 414 15.90 -7.03 -37.34
C MET A 414 16.50 -5.77 -38.00
N ARG A 415 17.77 -5.81 -38.40
CA ARG A 415 18.45 -4.73 -39.14
C ARG A 415 17.86 -4.50 -40.53
N LEU A 416 17.51 -5.57 -41.26
CA LEU A 416 16.79 -5.49 -42.55
C LEU A 416 15.41 -4.83 -42.41
N ILE A 417 14.64 -5.19 -41.37
CA ILE A 417 13.38 -4.49 -41.05
C ILE A 417 13.65 -3.01 -40.76
N GLY A 418 14.72 -2.68 -40.05
CA GLY A 418 15.15 -1.29 -39.82
C GLY A 418 15.40 -0.52 -41.13
N TYR A 419 16.18 -1.10 -42.06
CA TYR A 419 16.39 -0.51 -43.39
C TYR A 419 15.08 -0.38 -44.19
N TYR A 420 14.16 -1.34 -44.07
CA TYR A 420 12.85 -1.24 -44.74
C TYR A 420 11.99 -0.11 -44.14
N LEU A 421 12.02 0.07 -42.82
CA LEU A 421 11.24 1.11 -42.15
C LEU A 421 11.67 2.52 -42.58
N ALA A 422 12.97 2.73 -42.78
CA ALA A 422 13.52 3.93 -43.40
C ALA A 422 13.25 3.94 -44.92
N GLU A 423 14.19 3.41 -45.70
CA GLU A 423 14.29 3.56 -47.16
C GLU A 423 13.38 2.64 -47.99
N GLY A 424 12.63 1.76 -47.33
CA GLY A 424 11.88 0.70 -47.98
C GLY A 424 10.46 1.05 -48.44
N TYR A 425 9.99 0.44 -49.53
CA TYR A 425 8.55 0.36 -49.83
C TYR A 425 8.18 -0.92 -50.60
N VAL A 426 6.93 -1.35 -50.42
CA VAL A 426 6.31 -2.42 -51.20
C VAL A 426 5.47 -1.80 -52.32
N SER A 427 5.66 -2.28 -53.55
CA SER A 427 4.84 -1.96 -54.73
C SER A 427 3.33 -2.12 -54.49
N GLU A 428 2.52 -1.32 -55.18
CA GLU A 428 1.05 -1.29 -55.02
C GLU A 428 0.39 -2.68 -55.12
N HIS A 429 0.78 -3.51 -56.08
CA HIS A 429 0.28 -4.87 -56.25
C HIS A 429 1.06 -5.94 -55.45
N ARG A 430 1.93 -5.53 -54.51
CA ARG A 430 2.77 -6.38 -53.64
C ARG A 430 3.54 -7.46 -54.43
N ARG A 431 4.19 -7.05 -55.53
CA ARG A 431 4.98 -7.93 -56.41
C ARG A 431 6.49 -7.82 -56.18
N ALA A 432 6.92 -6.67 -55.67
CA ALA A 432 8.31 -6.34 -55.37
C ALA A 432 8.43 -5.44 -54.12
N VAL A 433 9.58 -5.56 -53.45
CA VAL A 433 10.07 -4.67 -52.39
C VAL A 433 11.24 -3.87 -52.95
N TYR A 434 11.31 -2.59 -52.60
CA TYR A 434 12.37 -1.66 -52.99
C TYR A 434 12.97 -1.05 -51.73
N PHE A 435 14.26 -0.74 -51.77
CA PHE A 435 14.98 0.09 -50.80
C PHE A 435 15.81 1.09 -51.61
N THR A 436 15.78 2.38 -51.28
CA THR A 436 16.51 3.41 -52.05
C THR A 436 17.49 4.15 -51.15
N PHE A 437 18.77 3.87 -51.30
CA PHE A 437 19.84 4.48 -50.49
C PHE A 437 20.56 5.58 -51.30
N GLY A 438 21.36 6.44 -50.66
CA GLY A 438 22.29 7.28 -51.40
C GLY A 438 23.40 6.43 -52.03
N SER A 439 23.83 6.71 -53.27
CA SER A 439 24.85 5.89 -53.97
C SER A 439 26.23 5.86 -53.29
N LYS A 440 26.46 6.68 -52.26
CA LYS A 440 27.67 6.66 -51.42
C LYS A 440 27.54 5.78 -50.17
N GLU A 441 26.35 5.26 -49.87
CA GLU A 441 26.07 4.41 -48.70
C GLU A 441 26.27 2.91 -49.02
N LEU A 442 27.39 2.60 -49.70
CA LEU A 442 27.71 1.27 -50.21
C LEU A 442 27.67 0.18 -49.14
N ASP A 443 28.06 0.49 -47.90
CA ASP A 443 28.03 -0.45 -46.79
C ASP A 443 26.59 -0.91 -46.46
N TYR A 444 25.62 0.01 -46.47
CA TYR A 444 24.22 -0.29 -46.16
C TYR A 444 23.53 -1.02 -47.33
N ILE A 445 23.89 -0.67 -48.57
CA ILE A 445 23.48 -1.37 -49.79
C ILE A 445 23.98 -2.83 -49.76
N ASN A 446 25.28 -3.03 -49.48
CA ASN A 446 25.88 -4.36 -49.42
C ASN A 446 25.33 -5.21 -48.27
N ASP A 447 25.16 -4.64 -47.07
CA ASP A 447 24.55 -5.30 -45.92
C ASP A 447 23.11 -5.74 -46.25
N THR A 448 22.28 -4.84 -46.80
CA THR A 448 20.91 -5.16 -47.24
C THR A 448 20.89 -6.31 -48.26
N VAL A 449 21.74 -6.26 -49.29
CA VAL A 449 21.85 -7.30 -50.32
C VAL A 449 22.28 -8.65 -49.74
N ASN A 450 23.25 -8.65 -48.81
CA ASN A 450 23.76 -9.85 -48.19
C ASN A 450 22.74 -10.49 -47.24
N ILE A 451 22.05 -9.70 -46.41
CA ILE A 451 20.99 -10.21 -45.52
C ILE A 451 19.86 -10.85 -46.32
N ILE A 452 19.39 -10.21 -47.40
CA ILE A 452 18.29 -10.75 -48.22
C ILE A 452 18.70 -12.07 -48.90
N LYS A 453 19.91 -12.15 -49.46
CA LYS A 453 20.43 -13.40 -50.04
C LYS A 453 20.53 -14.51 -49.00
N ASN A 454 21.14 -14.22 -47.84
CA ASN A 454 21.45 -15.23 -46.82
C ASN A 454 20.22 -15.74 -46.08
N LEU A 455 19.24 -14.87 -45.77
CA LEU A 455 18.04 -15.26 -45.02
C LEU A 455 16.94 -15.84 -45.90
N PHE A 456 16.76 -15.35 -47.13
CA PHE A 456 15.59 -15.66 -47.96
C PHE A 456 15.88 -16.45 -49.24
N ASP A 457 17.15 -16.60 -49.64
CA ASP A 457 17.57 -17.26 -50.89
C ASP A 457 17.01 -16.58 -52.17
N ILE A 458 16.97 -15.24 -52.17
CA ILE A 458 16.40 -14.44 -53.27
C ILE A 458 17.48 -13.64 -54.01
N LYS A 459 17.43 -13.65 -55.34
CA LYS A 459 18.20 -12.74 -56.19
C LYS A 459 17.74 -11.29 -56.01
N VAL A 460 18.68 -10.42 -55.69
CA VAL A 460 18.49 -8.97 -55.53
C VAL A 460 19.04 -8.24 -56.76
N ASN A 461 18.31 -7.25 -57.27
CA ASN A 461 18.76 -6.38 -58.34
C ASN A 461 19.20 -5.02 -57.75
N ILE A 462 20.28 -4.44 -58.27
CA ILE A 462 20.77 -3.11 -57.87
C ILE A 462 20.69 -2.21 -59.11
N ILE A 463 20.11 -1.03 -58.95
CA ILE A 463 19.92 -0.03 -60.02
C ILE A 463 20.47 1.30 -59.52
N GLU A 464 21.45 1.86 -60.22
CA GLU A 464 21.90 3.23 -59.98
C GLU A 464 20.98 4.20 -60.75
N ASN A 465 20.44 5.19 -60.03
CA ASN A 465 19.52 6.18 -60.59
C ASN A 465 20.28 7.46 -60.95
N SER A 466 19.70 8.27 -61.85
CA SER A 466 20.31 9.53 -62.31
C SER A 466 20.44 10.63 -61.25
N ASP A 467 19.85 10.45 -60.06
CA ASP A 467 19.82 11.43 -58.96
C ASP A 467 20.87 11.17 -57.86
N ASN A 468 21.81 10.25 -58.08
CA ASN A 468 22.77 9.73 -57.08
C ASN A 468 22.13 8.94 -55.92
N SER A 469 20.97 8.32 -56.18
CA SER A 469 20.44 7.24 -55.35
C SER A 469 20.67 5.87 -56.01
N THR A 470 20.74 4.82 -55.20
CA THR A 470 20.86 3.43 -55.65
C THR A 470 19.71 2.62 -55.08
N THR A 471 18.86 2.10 -55.97
CA THR A 471 17.69 1.29 -55.62
C THR A 471 18.06 -0.20 -55.60
N VAL A 472 17.91 -0.81 -54.43
CA VAL A 472 17.97 -2.25 -54.21
C VAL A 472 16.54 -2.80 -54.36
N SER A 473 16.29 -3.66 -55.35
CA SER A 473 14.96 -4.16 -55.67
C SER A 473 14.88 -5.69 -55.64
N VAL A 474 13.81 -6.20 -55.01
CA VAL A 474 13.52 -7.62 -54.82
C VAL A 474 12.17 -7.94 -55.46
N HIS A 475 12.19 -8.44 -56.68
CA HIS A 475 10.99 -8.79 -57.45
C HIS A 475 10.48 -10.19 -57.06
N ASN A 476 9.95 -10.30 -55.84
CA ASN A 476 9.33 -11.54 -55.34
C ASN A 476 8.02 -11.25 -54.62
N LYS A 477 6.91 -11.84 -55.10
CA LYS A 477 5.56 -11.62 -54.56
C LYS A 477 5.39 -12.19 -53.14
N LEU A 478 6.03 -13.31 -52.82
CA LEU A 478 5.95 -13.89 -51.46
C LEU A 478 6.64 -12.96 -50.47
N PHE A 479 7.88 -12.56 -50.76
CA PHE A 479 8.64 -11.63 -49.95
C PHE A 479 7.92 -10.27 -49.78
N ALA A 480 7.36 -9.73 -50.87
CA ALA A 480 6.61 -8.48 -50.83
C ALA A 480 5.32 -8.55 -49.99
N ASN A 481 4.60 -9.68 -50.00
CA ASN A 481 3.43 -9.85 -49.13
C ASN A 481 3.84 -10.08 -47.67
N PHE A 482 4.96 -10.77 -47.42
CA PHE A 482 5.50 -11.00 -46.08
C PHE A 482 5.95 -9.70 -45.40
N ILE A 483 6.81 -8.91 -46.05
CA ILE A 483 7.27 -7.62 -45.51
C ILE A 483 6.07 -6.67 -45.30
N TYR A 484 5.13 -6.62 -46.25
CA TYR A 484 3.90 -5.84 -46.10
C TYR A 484 3.05 -6.30 -44.90
N ALA A 485 2.90 -7.61 -44.67
CA ALA A 485 2.14 -8.13 -43.55
C ALA A 485 2.79 -7.80 -42.18
N LEU A 486 4.11 -7.77 -42.12
CA LEU A 486 4.86 -7.48 -40.89
C LEU A 486 4.96 -5.99 -40.54
N THR A 487 4.90 -5.10 -41.53
CA THR A 487 5.27 -3.68 -41.36
C THR A 487 4.43 -2.65 -42.13
N GLY A 488 3.53 -3.08 -43.03
CA GLY A 488 2.82 -2.17 -43.95
C GLY A 488 3.70 -1.59 -45.06
N SER A 489 3.25 -0.52 -45.71
CA SER A 489 4.00 0.21 -46.75
C SER A 489 3.50 1.66 -46.86
N GLY A 490 4.41 2.58 -47.22
CA GLY A 490 4.15 4.02 -47.32
C GLY A 490 4.54 4.79 -46.05
N PHE A 491 5.14 5.97 -46.23
CA PHE A 491 5.82 6.75 -45.18
C PHE A 491 4.99 7.06 -43.92
N ASN A 492 3.66 7.13 -44.05
CA ASN A 492 2.72 7.41 -42.95
C ASN A 492 1.86 6.20 -42.53
N LYS A 493 2.13 5.00 -43.06
CA LYS A 493 1.36 3.76 -42.82
C LYS A 493 2.22 2.57 -42.39
N LYS A 494 3.55 2.73 -42.33
CA LYS A 494 4.45 1.71 -41.77
C LYS A 494 4.28 1.62 -40.24
N GLU A 495 3.95 0.46 -39.70
CA GLU A 495 3.82 0.22 -38.26
C GLU A 495 4.35 -1.18 -37.95
N LEU A 496 5.06 -1.35 -36.83
CA LEU A 496 5.58 -2.66 -36.43
C LEU A 496 4.47 -3.53 -35.85
N THR A 497 4.34 -4.76 -36.36
CA THR A 497 3.55 -5.83 -35.74
C THR A 497 4.14 -6.28 -34.40
N ASP A 498 3.31 -6.81 -33.50
CA ASP A 498 3.70 -7.20 -32.14
C ASP A 498 4.92 -8.12 -32.10
N ILE A 499 4.99 -9.08 -33.03
CA ILE A 499 6.12 -10.03 -33.09
C ILE A 499 7.46 -9.34 -33.32
N LEU A 500 7.49 -8.27 -34.11
CA LEU A 500 8.68 -7.43 -34.31
C LEU A 500 8.84 -6.41 -33.18
N LEU A 501 7.74 -5.87 -32.67
CA LEU A 501 7.74 -4.90 -31.57
C LEU A 501 8.26 -5.50 -30.26
N TYR A 502 8.10 -6.81 -30.03
CA TYR A 502 8.59 -7.51 -28.84
C TYR A 502 9.62 -8.62 -29.17
N ALA A 503 10.22 -8.62 -30.36
CA ALA A 503 11.31 -9.54 -30.74
C ALA A 503 12.57 -9.38 -29.87
N GLN A 504 13.50 -10.33 -29.96
CA GLN A 504 14.88 -10.13 -29.47
C GLN A 504 15.70 -9.29 -30.45
N ASN A 505 16.84 -8.74 -30.00
CA ASN A 505 17.77 -7.95 -30.83
C ASN A 505 17.18 -6.64 -31.39
N GLN A 506 16.28 -5.96 -30.66
CA GLN A 506 15.59 -4.77 -31.17
C GLN A 506 16.54 -3.58 -31.38
N ILE A 507 17.68 -3.56 -30.69
CA ILE A 507 18.79 -2.62 -30.92
C ILE A 507 19.22 -2.57 -32.39
N GLU A 508 19.23 -3.70 -33.10
CA GLU A 508 19.65 -3.80 -34.51
C GLU A 508 18.60 -3.23 -35.47
N LEU A 509 17.32 -3.33 -35.12
CA LEU A 509 16.25 -2.63 -35.82
C LEU A 509 16.44 -1.11 -35.70
N LEU A 510 16.72 -0.60 -34.49
CA LEU A 510 17.06 0.82 -34.32
C LEU A 510 18.29 1.22 -35.14
N VAL A 511 19.35 0.38 -35.17
CA VAL A 511 20.53 0.62 -36.01
C VAL A 511 20.15 0.75 -37.48
N GLY A 512 19.33 -0.16 -38.02
CA GLY A 512 18.88 -0.10 -39.41
C GLY A 512 18.11 1.18 -39.74
N VAL A 513 17.15 1.59 -38.89
CA VAL A 513 16.37 2.82 -39.10
C VAL A 513 17.25 4.08 -39.03
N PHE A 514 18.15 4.17 -38.05
CA PHE A 514 19.07 5.30 -37.92
C PHE A 514 20.21 5.31 -38.96
N ARG A 515 20.47 4.19 -39.65
CA ARG A 515 21.41 4.15 -40.79
C ARG A 515 20.78 4.64 -42.10
N GLY A 516 19.49 4.41 -42.33
CA GLY A 516 18.75 5.06 -43.43
C GLY A 516 18.41 6.52 -43.09
N ASP A 517 17.22 6.75 -42.56
CA ASP A 517 16.61 8.06 -42.24
C ASP A 517 17.34 8.89 -41.16
N GLY A 518 18.42 8.37 -40.54
CA GLY A 518 19.13 9.06 -39.48
C GLY A 518 20.06 10.18 -39.95
N CYS A 519 19.99 11.32 -39.26
CA CYS A 519 20.84 12.49 -39.44
C CYS A 519 21.70 12.75 -38.19
N THR A 520 23.02 12.89 -38.40
CA THR A 520 23.99 13.14 -37.33
C THR A 520 24.00 14.61 -36.92
N LEU A 521 23.93 14.85 -35.61
CA LEU A 521 23.96 16.17 -34.98
C LEU A 521 25.30 16.39 -34.27
N ASP A 522 25.65 17.63 -33.98
CA ASP A 522 26.87 18.00 -33.22
C ASP A 522 27.01 17.26 -31.87
N ASN A 523 25.91 16.74 -31.30
CA ASN A 523 25.85 16.13 -29.98
C ASN A 523 25.22 14.71 -29.94
N GLY A 524 24.94 14.09 -31.10
CA GLY A 524 24.18 12.84 -31.16
C GLY A 524 23.69 12.49 -32.57
N ILE A 525 22.62 11.70 -32.62
CA ILE A 525 21.92 11.34 -33.86
C ILE A 525 20.43 11.62 -33.69
N SER A 526 19.76 11.87 -34.81
CA SER A 526 18.32 12.14 -34.86
C SER A 526 17.68 11.41 -36.03
N LEU A 527 16.42 11.01 -35.86
CA LEU A 527 15.60 10.34 -36.85
C LEU A 527 14.31 11.15 -37.02
N SER A 528 13.94 11.53 -38.25
CA SER A 528 12.76 12.38 -38.50
C SER A 528 11.73 11.64 -39.34
N LEU A 529 10.56 11.32 -38.76
CA LEU A 529 9.47 10.60 -39.42
C LEU A 529 8.19 11.44 -39.43
N SER A 530 7.36 11.32 -40.46
CA SER A 530 5.99 11.87 -40.46
C SER A 530 4.96 10.92 -39.82
N ASN A 531 5.38 9.74 -39.36
CA ASN A 531 4.53 8.72 -38.76
C ASN A 531 4.59 8.75 -37.22
N LYS A 532 3.48 9.18 -36.60
CA LYS A 532 3.33 9.30 -35.15
C LYS A 532 3.31 7.95 -34.42
N THR A 533 2.75 6.89 -35.01
CA THR A 533 2.70 5.57 -34.37
C THR A 533 4.08 4.95 -34.36
N LEU A 534 4.73 4.90 -35.53
CA LEU A 534 6.03 4.26 -35.70
C LEU A 534 7.10 4.91 -34.81
N ILE A 535 7.15 6.24 -34.71
CA ILE A 535 8.16 6.90 -33.89
C ILE A 535 7.97 6.63 -32.38
N LYS A 536 6.72 6.40 -31.93
CA LYS A 536 6.44 5.98 -30.55
C LYS A 536 6.81 4.51 -30.31
N GLN A 537 6.60 3.64 -31.30
CA GLN A 537 7.10 2.26 -31.24
C GLN A 537 8.64 2.22 -31.12
N LEU A 538 9.35 2.99 -31.96
CA LEU A 538 10.82 3.11 -31.91
C LEU A 538 11.32 3.73 -30.59
N TYR A 539 10.60 4.70 -30.02
CA TYR A 539 10.90 5.26 -28.71
C TYR A 539 10.77 4.21 -27.58
N ASN A 540 9.71 3.39 -27.59
CA ASN A 540 9.50 2.31 -26.62
C ASN A 540 10.52 1.17 -26.77
N ILE A 541 10.98 0.90 -28.00
CA ILE A 541 12.13 0.01 -28.25
C ILE A 541 13.40 0.60 -27.64
N ALA A 542 13.68 1.89 -27.90
CA ALA A 542 14.87 2.55 -27.35
C ALA A 542 14.90 2.58 -25.81
N LEU A 543 13.74 2.71 -25.14
CA LEU A 543 13.67 2.57 -23.69
C LEU A 543 13.98 1.14 -23.22
N ARG A 544 13.43 0.10 -23.86
CA ARG A 544 13.73 -1.30 -23.51
C ARG A 544 15.21 -1.64 -23.63
N GLU A 545 15.88 -1.12 -24.65
CA GLU A 545 17.32 -1.30 -24.88
C GLU A 545 18.20 -0.41 -23.97
N GLY A 546 17.63 0.25 -22.96
CA GLY A 546 18.37 1.06 -21.97
C GLY A 546 18.99 2.35 -22.53
N LEU A 547 18.53 2.79 -23.70
CA LEU A 547 18.94 4.06 -24.31
C LEU A 547 18.26 5.23 -23.59
N THR A 548 18.64 6.45 -23.95
CA THR A 548 18.13 7.67 -23.32
C THR A 548 17.43 8.54 -24.38
N PRO A 549 16.38 8.03 -25.06
CA PRO A 549 15.75 8.65 -26.23
C PRO A 549 14.97 9.93 -25.88
N LYS A 550 14.71 10.77 -26.88
CA LYS A 550 13.92 12.00 -26.71
C LYS A 550 13.11 12.29 -27.98
N ILE A 551 11.78 12.38 -27.90
CA ILE A 551 10.97 12.88 -29.02
C ILE A 551 10.92 14.42 -29.00
N ARG A 552 10.94 15.04 -30.18
CA ARG A 552 10.54 16.44 -30.42
C ARG A 552 9.51 16.50 -31.53
N VAL A 553 8.59 17.45 -31.43
CA VAL A 553 7.62 17.78 -32.48
C VAL A 553 7.84 19.23 -32.88
N PRO A 554 8.56 19.52 -33.99
CA PRO A 554 8.77 20.88 -34.47
C PRO A 554 7.45 21.54 -34.88
N SER A 555 7.36 22.87 -34.81
CA SER A 555 6.24 23.58 -35.44
C SER A 555 6.23 23.34 -36.95
N LEU A 556 5.06 23.07 -37.52
CA LEU A 556 4.88 22.91 -38.97
C LEU A 556 5.37 24.17 -39.70
N SER A 557 6.28 24.02 -40.66
CA SER A 557 6.70 25.15 -41.50
C SER A 557 5.62 25.47 -42.52
N LYS A 558 5.59 26.70 -43.05
CA LYS A 558 4.66 27.09 -44.14
C LYS A 558 4.80 26.26 -45.43
N LEU A 559 5.84 25.43 -45.54
CA LEU A 559 6.16 24.59 -46.70
C LEU A 559 5.96 23.08 -46.41
N ALA A 560 5.68 22.69 -45.17
CA ALA A 560 5.54 21.28 -44.78
C ALA A 560 4.06 20.84 -44.82
N THR A 561 3.77 19.78 -45.58
CA THR A 561 2.41 19.22 -45.72
C THR A 561 2.03 18.24 -44.61
N THR A 562 3.00 17.65 -43.91
CA THR A 562 2.79 16.70 -42.80
C THR A 562 3.63 17.06 -41.59
N GLN A 563 3.11 16.78 -40.39
CA GLN A 563 3.80 17.06 -39.13
C GLN A 563 5.00 16.12 -38.94
N PRO A 564 6.25 16.63 -38.88
CA PRO A 564 7.40 15.82 -38.53
C PRO A 564 7.44 15.52 -37.03
N TYR A 565 7.94 14.33 -36.70
CA TYR A 565 8.29 13.88 -35.36
C TYR A 565 9.78 13.49 -35.40
N ILE A 566 10.56 13.94 -34.43
CA ILE A 566 12.02 13.72 -34.40
C ILE A 566 12.39 12.93 -33.15
N LEU A 567 13.05 11.79 -33.31
CA LEU A 567 13.61 10.97 -32.23
C LEU A 567 15.12 11.26 -32.14
N GLU A 568 15.55 11.90 -31.06
CA GLU A 568 16.96 12.22 -30.77
C GLU A 568 17.57 11.21 -29.79
N ILE A 569 18.80 10.77 -30.04
CA ILE A 569 19.62 9.97 -29.12
C ILE A 569 20.97 10.68 -28.93
N ASN A 570 21.33 10.97 -27.67
CA ASN A 570 22.51 11.78 -27.37
C ASN A 570 23.79 10.93 -27.31
N TYR A 571 24.82 11.30 -28.07
CA TYR A 571 26.11 10.59 -28.11
C TYR A 571 26.73 10.43 -26.72
N LEU A 572 26.54 11.40 -25.82
CA LEU A 572 27.18 11.40 -24.52
C LEU A 572 26.45 10.57 -23.45
N ASN A 573 25.17 10.25 -23.68
CA ASN A 573 24.41 9.33 -22.84
C ASN A 573 24.51 7.89 -23.38
N ASP A 574 24.45 7.72 -24.70
CA ASP A 574 24.26 6.43 -25.36
C ASP A 574 25.36 6.14 -26.39
N LYS A 575 26.59 6.52 -26.05
CA LYS A 575 27.80 6.43 -26.89
C LYS A 575 27.90 5.14 -27.71
N LYS A 576 27.76 3.98 -27.05
CA LYS A 576 27.86 2.66 -27.69
C LYS A 576 26.87 2.48 -28.85
N PHE A 577 25.64 2.96 -28.70
CA PHE A 577 24.63 2.85 -29.76
C PHE A 577 24.94 3.79 -30.93
N VAL A 578 25.35 5.03 -30.66
CA VAL A 578 25.68 5.98 -31.73
C VAL A 578 26.92 5.52 -32.52
N GLU A 579 27.92 4.94 -31.85
CA GLU A 579 29.07 4.31 -32.52
C GLU A 579 28.67 3.06 -33.33
N LEU A 580 27.71 2.26 -32.85
CA LEU A 580 27.17 1.10 -33.58
C LEU A 580 26.38 1.52 -34.85
N VAL A 581 25.66 2.64 -34.80
CA VAL A 581 25.02 3.25 -35.99
C VAL A 581 26.09 3.69 -36.99
N GLY A 582 27.13 4.37 -36.54
CA GLY A 582 28.33 4.70 -37.34
C GLY A 582 28.18 5.85 -38.35
N LYS A 583 26.99 6.42 -38.52
CA LYS A 583 26.70 7.44 -39.55
C LYS A 583 27.35 8.79 -39.21
N ASN A 584 28.28 9.24 -40.07
CA ASN A 584 28.99 10.54 -40.02
C ASN A 584 29.54 10.95 -38.63
N LEU A 585 30.19 10.03 -37.90
CA LEU A 585 30.67 10.28 -36.52
C LEU A 585 31.62 11.49 -36.40
N GLU A 586 32.36 11.82 -37.47
CA GLU A 586 33.26 12.98 -37.56
C GLU A 586 32.56 14.34 -37.40
N LYS A 587 31.23 14.40 -37.54
CA LYS A 587 30.43 15.60 -37.32
C LYS A 587 30.12 15.85 -35.83
N ILE A 588 30.28 14.85 -34.96
CA ILE A 588 29.92 14.96 -33.54
C ILE A 588 31.01 15.74 -32.77
N LYS A 589 30.79 17.04 -32.57
CA LYS A 589 31.70 17.96 -31.88
C LYS A 589 31.33 18.13 -30.40
N VAL A 590 31.79 17.20 -29.56
CA VAL A 590 31.56 17.24 -28.10
C VAL A 590 32.39 18.35 -27.42
N ASN A 591 31.95 19.60 -27.54
CA ASN A 591 32.54 20.72 -26.81
C ASN A 591 32.25 20.60 -25.31
N LEU A 592 33.29 20.30 -24.53
CA LEU A 592 33.24 20.21 -23.07
C LEU A 592 33.51 21.57 -22.38
N TYR A 593 33.96 22.57 -23.13
CA TYR A 593 34.38 23.89 -22.64
C TYR A 593 33.75 25.01 -23.48
N ASP A 594 33.48 26.15 -22.86
CA ASP A 594 33.03 27.36 -23.54
C ASP A 594 34.21 28.13 -24.18
N LYS A 595 33.87 29.25 -24.84
CA LYS A 595 34.85 30.14 -25.50
C LYS A 595 35.86 30.77 -24.53
N ASN A 596 35.64 30.66 -23.22
CA ASN A 596 36.48 31.19 -22.14
C ASN A 596 37.23 30.07 -21.38
N GLY A 597 37.20 28.82 -21.88
CA GLY A 597 37.85 27.67 -21.26
C GLY A 597 37.14 27.13 -20.00
N GLN A 598 35.93 27.59 -19.67
CA GLN A 598 35.16 27.02 -18.54
C GLN A 598 34.37 25.79 -18.98
N LYS A 599 34.38 24.76 -18.12
CA LYS A 599 33.68 23.50 -18.38
C LYS A 599 32.17 23.71 -18.36
N VAL A 600 31.50 23.56 -19.51
CA VAL A 600 30.07 23.87 -19.65
C VAL A 600 29.25 22.90 -18.81
N GLY A 601 28.45 23.45 -17.91
CA GLY A 601 27.54 22.68 -17.08
C GLY A 601 26.29 22.24 -17.83
N ARG A 602 26.00 20.94 -17.80
CA ARG A 602 24.81 20.36 -18.42
C ARG A 602 23.65 20.30 -17.42
N GLN A 603 22.43 20.43 -17.95
CA GLN A 603 21.19 20.28 -17.22
C GLN A 603 20.63 18.88 -17.53
N ILE A 604 20.40 18.07 -16.50
CA ILE A 604 19.72 16.77 -16.66
C ILE A 604 18.25 17.05 -17.01
N ASN A 605 17.78 16.42 -18.09
CA ASN A 605 16.38 16.48 -18.52
C ASN A 605 15.69 15.11 -18.47
N GLN A 606 16.47 14.02 -18.34
CA GLN A 606 15.98 12.64 -18.28
C GLN A 606 17.10 11.72 -17.78
N PHE A 607 16.75 10.63 -17.07
CA PHE A 607 17.70 9.65 -16.52
C PHE A 607 17.04 8.29 -16.22
N TRP A 608 17.87 7.32 -15.87
CA TRP A 608 17.49 5.97 -15.46
C TRP A 608 17.69 5.77 -13.95
N PHE A 609 16.73 5.13 -13.27
CA PHE A 609 16.83 4.74 -11.87
C PHE A 609 16.11 3.41 -11.62
N ASN A 610 16.79 2.40 -11.08
CA ASN A 610 16.23 1.06 -10.78
C ASN A 610 15.34 0.48 -11.90
N ASN A 611 15.85 0.46 -13.14
CA ASN A 611 15.14 0.02 -14.36
C ASN A 611 13.84 0.80 -14.68
N ASN A 612 13.69 2.03 -14.17
CA ASN A 612 12.63 2.96 -14.52
C ASN A 612 13.23 4.21 -15.19
N PHE A 613 12.54 4.73 -16.22
CA PHE A 613 12.96 5.94 -16.94
C PHE A 613 12.24 7.15 -16.36
N PHE A 614 12.97 8.22 -16.05
CA PHE A 614 12.44 9.46 -15.50
C PHE A 614 12.74 10.63 -16.43
N THR A 615 11.74 11.48 -16.70
CA THR A 615 11.87 12.64 -17.59
C THR A 615 11.25 13.91 -17.01
N LYS A 616 11.87 15.04 -17.32
CA LYS A 616 11.62 16.34 -16.72
C LYS A 616 10.32 16.99 -17.19
N VAL A 617 9.48 17.45 -16.27
CA VAL A 617 8.31 18.29 -16.53
C VAL A 617 8.76 19.67 -17.04
N ASN A 618 8.33 20.04 -18.23
CA ASN A 618 8.64 21.32 -18.86
C ASN A 618 7.53 22.36 -18.66
N LYS A 619 6.26 21.92 -18.56
CA LYS A 619 5.10 22.79 -18.34
C LYS A 619 4.00 22.05 -17.60
N VAL A 620 3.22 22.79 -16.83
CA VAL A 620 1.93 22.36 -16.27
C VAL A 620 0.87 23.37 -16.73
N LYS A 621 -0.32 22.90 -17.07
CA LYS A 621 -1.50 23.70 -17.43
C LYS A 621 -2.68 23.23 -16.59
N THR A 622 -3.67 24.11 -16.39
CA THR A 622 -4.95 23.77 -15.76
C THR A 622 -6.11 24.25 -16.61
N GLU A 623 -7.21 23.50 -16.58
CA GLU A 623 -8.44 23.72 -17.34
C GLU A 623 -9.61 23.33 -16.42
N ASP A 624 -10.57 24.22 -16.20
CA ASP A 624 -11.79 23.91 -15.43
C ASP A 624 -12.74 23.08 -16.30
N ILE A 625 -13.23 21.93 -15.81
CA ILE A 625 -14.16 21.07 -16.56
C ILE A 625 -15.40 20.70 -15.74
N ASP A 626 -16.45 20.28 -16.43
CA ASP A 626 -17.65 19.64 -15.87
C ASP A 626 -18.01 18.43 -16.77
N GLU A 627 -17.25 17.34 -16.61
CA GLU A 627 -17.39 16.13 -17.45
C GLU A 627 -17.18 14.84 -16.63
N GLN A 628 -17.59 13.71 -17.22
CA GLN A 628 -17.39 12.39 -16.64
C GLN A 628 -15.92 11.95 -16.73
N VAL A 629 -15.38 11.46 -15.61
CA VAL A 629 -14.02 10.94 -15.45
C VAL A 629 -14.01 9.42 -15.20
N TYR A 630 -13.03 8.75 -15.79
CA TYR A 630 -12.84 7.31 -15.87
C TYR A 630 -11.68 6.86 -14.96
N ASN A 631 -11.74 5.62 -14.49
CA ASN A 631 -10.64 4.92 -13.79
C ASN A 631 -10.71 3.40 -14.12
N LEU A 632 -9.63 2.64 -13.95
CA LEU A 632 -9.55 1.21 -14.25
C LEU A 632 -9.05 0.42 -13.03
N GLU A 633 -9.52 -0.81 -12.85
CA GLU A 633 -8.89 -1.77 -11.94
C GLU A 633 -8.18 -2.86 -12.74
N VAL A 634 -6.92 -3.12 -12.36
CA VAL A 634 -5.98 -3.98 -13.09
C VAL A 634 -5.37 -5.02 -12.14
N GLU A 635 -5.35 -6.25 -12.65
CA GLU A 635 -4.92 -7.48 -11.99
C GLU A 635 -3.52 -7.36 -11.34
N ASP A 636 -3.38 -7.86 -10.11
CA ASP A 636 -2.15 -7.97 -9.30
C ASP A 636 -1.33 -6.69 -8.99
N ASP A 637 -1.69 -5.52 -9.51
CA ASP A 637 -0.95 -4.27 -9.29
C ASP A 637 -1.83 -3.07 -8.90
N HIS A 638 -3.16 -3.15 -9.05
CA HIS A 638 -4.16 -2.08 -8.78
C HIS A 638 -3.78 -0.67 -9.26
N SER A 639 -2.89 -0.62 -10.24
CA SER A 639 -2.26 0.56 -10.80
C SER A 639 -1.97 0.24 -12.26
N TYR A 640 -2.20 1.23 -13.10
CA TYR A 640 -2.17 1.08 -14.53
C TYR A 640 -1.62 2.37 -15.09
N VAL A 641 -0.83 2.26 -16.17
CA VAL A 641 -0.14 3.40 -16.77
C VAL A 641 -1.13 4.24 -17.56
N VAL A 642 -1.88 5.02 -16.79
CA VAL A 642 -2.24 6.39 -17.11
C VAL A 642 -1.42 7.27 -16.16
N ASN A 643 -0.12 7.00 -16.10
CA ASN A 643 0.84 7.83 -15.40
C ASN A 643 0.89 7.70 -13.79
N ASN A 644 -0.09 7.06 -13.05
CA ASN A 644 -0.12 6.18 -11.77
C ASN A 644 0.07 6.62 -10.22
N ILE A 645 -0.86 6.44 -9.18
CA ILE A 645 -0.76 6.41 -7.58
C ILE A 645 -2.10 6.07 -6.72
N ALA A 646 -2.11 5.75 -5.36
CA ALA A 646 -3.18 6.09 -4.26
C ALA A 646 -2.77 6.09 -2.67
N VAL A 647 -3.67 6.12 -1.57
CA VAL A 647 -3.42 6.04 -0.01
C VAL A 647 -4.53 5.42 1.02
N HIS A 648 -4.47 5.50 2.42
CA HIS A 648 -4.73 4.46 3.57
C HIS A 648 -5.65 4.60 4.94
N ASN A 649 -6.39 3.55 5.51
CA ASN A 649 -7.25 3.30 6.78
C ASN A 649 -7.95 1.82 7.02
N CYS A 650 -8.45 1.29 8.21
CA CYS A 650 -8.64 -0.21 8.60
C CYS A 650 -10.04 -0.95 9.01
N TYR A 651 -10.23 -2.34 8.98
CA TYR A 651 -11.57 -3.13 9.01
C TYR A 651 -11.70 -4.66 9.45
N ILE A 652 -12.93 -5.25 9.54
CA ILE A 652 -13.29 -6.70 9.78
C ILE A 652 -14.47 -7.23 8.91
N GLY A 653 -14.43 -8.47 8.40
CA GLY A 653 -15.57 -9.14 7.72
C GLY A 653 -15.64 -10.68 7.82
N SER A 654 -16.44 -11.32 6.96
CA SER A 654 -16.65 -12.78 6.93
C SER A 654 -17.03 -13.29 5.54
N THR A 655 -16.53 -14.47 5.16
CA THR A 655 -16.76 -15.11 3.84
C THR A 655 -17.89 -16.16 3.88
N PRO A 656 -18.87 -16.13 2.95
CA PRO A 656 -19.85 -17.21 2.78
C PRO A 656 -19.30 -18.39 1.97
N ASP A 657 -19.91 -19.56 2.13
CA ASP A 657 -19.57 -20.80 1.40
C ASP A 657 -20.24 -20.90 0.00
N ASN A 658 -20.00 -19.90 -0.84
CA ASN A 658 -20.32 -19.90 -2.28
C ASN A 658 -19.26 -19.11 -3.07
N ILE A 659 -19.13 -19.40 -4.37
CA ILE A 659 -18.02 -18.86 -5.17
C ILE A 659 -18.15 -17.35 -5.40
N GLU A 660 -19.37 -16.85 -5.57
CA GLU A 660 -19.64 -15.42 -5.77
C GLU A 660 -19.18 -14.60 -4.56
N GLY A 661 -19.57 -15.03 -3.36
CA GLY A 661 -19.23 -14.39 -2.09
C GLY A 661 -17.80 -14.59 -1.62
N ILE A 662 -17.11 -15.66 -2.03
CA ILE A 662 -15.66 -15.78 -1.87
C ILE A 662 -14.94 -14.70 -2.71
N PHE A 663 -15.37 -14.48 -3.95
CA PHE A 663 -14.76 -13.45 -4.81
C PHE A 663 -15.16 -12.01 -4.43
N ASP A 664 -16.40 -11.79 -3.99
CA ASP A 664 -16.80 -10.51 -3.40
C ASP A 664 -16.03 -10.24 -2.09
N ALA A 665 -15.73 -11.24 -1.27
CA ALA A 665 -14.87 -11.07 -0.10
C ALA A 665 -13.45 -10.61 -0.48
N TYR A 666 -12.82 -11.16 -1.53
CA TYR A 666 -11.53 -10.65 -2.02
C TYR A 666 -11.62 -9.21 -2.53
N LYS A 667 -12.72 -8.85 -3.21
CA LYS A 667 -12.99 -7.48 -3.67
C LYS A 667 -13.22 -6.52 -2.50
N GLU A 668 -13.93 -6.93 -1.45
CA GLU A 668 -14.03 -6.17 -0.20
C GLU A 668 -12.63 -6.01 0.42
N MET A 669 -11.89 -7.10 0.62
CA MET A 669 -10.51 -7.05 1.15
C MET A 669 -9.60 -6.13 0.34
N ALA A 670 -9.67 -6.17 -0.99
CA ALA A 670 -8.84 -5.36 -1.87
C ALA A 670 -9.22 -3.88 -1.82
N LEU A 671 -10.51 -3.54 -1.85
CA LEU A 671 -10.92 -2.13 -1.71
C LEU A 671 -10.57 -1.61 -0.32
N LEU A 672 -10.76 -2.41 0.72
CA LEU A 672 -10.43 -2.07 2.09
C LEU A 672 -8.92 -1.93 2.30
N SER A 673 -8.08 -2.89 1.86
CA SER A 673 -6.60 -2.84 1.95
C SER A 673 -6.01 -1.73 1.09
N LYS A 674 -6.62 -1.40 -0.06
CA LYS A 674 -6.20 -0.28 -0.91
C LYS A 674 -6.29 0.99 -0.09
N PHE A 675 -7.48 1.30 0.41
CA PHE A 675 -7.66 2.39 1.34
C PHE A 675 -7.31 2.01 2.77
N GLY A 676 -6.34 1.10 2.95
CA GLY A 676 -5.46 0.85 4.09
C GLY A 676 -5.85 -0.11 5.19
N GLY A 677 -6.69 -1.08 4.87
CA GLY A 677 -7.02 -2.24 5.67
C GLY A 677 -5.82 -2.87 6.34
N GLY A 678 -5.69 -2.71 7.66
CA GLY A 678 -5.50 -3.90 8.48
C GLY A 678 -6.82 -4.65 8.51
N ILE A 679 -6.82 -5.94 8.15
CA ILE A 679 -8.04 -6.72 7.91
C ILE A 679 -8.09 -7.94 8.83
N GLY A 680 -9.24 -8.23 9.44
CA GLY A 680 -9.55 -9.55 10.00
C GLY A 680 -10.75 -10.17 9.28
N TRP A 681 -10.70 -11.46 8.97
CA TRP A 681 -11.76 -12.12 8.19
C TRP A 681 -12.07 -13.55 8.64
N ASP A 682 -13.35 -13.85 8.86
CA ASP A 682 -13.83 -15.22 9.12
C ASP A 682 -13.90 -16.06 7.85
N TRP A 683 -13.35 -17.27 7.91
CA TRP A 683 -13.37 -18.30 6.87
C TRP A 683 -14.06 -19.60 7.31
N SER A 684 -14.58 -19.67 8.53
CA SER A 684 -15.06 -20.91 9.18
C SER A 684 -16.27 -21.56 8.51
N GLN A 685 -16.99 -20.84 7.63
CA GLN A 685 -18.11 -21.38 6.86
C GLN A 685 -17.68 -22.14 5.60
N VAL A 686 -16.53 -21.81 5.03
CA VAL A 686 -16.11 -22.34 3.72
C VAL A 686 -15.81 -23.83 3.85
N ARG A 687 -16.39 -24.64 2.95
CA ARG A 687 -16.33 -26.11 3.05
C ARG A 687 -14.93 -26.69 2.97
N GLY A 688 -14.74 -27.82 3.63
CA GLY A 688 -13.45 -28.49 3.74
C GLY A 688 -13.03 -29.29 2.50
N MET A 689 -11.80 -29.82 2.53
CA MET A 689 -11.29 -30.70 1.49
C MET A 689 -12.13 -31.98 1.40
N GLY A 690 -12.48 -32.37 0.17
CA GLY A 690 -13.27 -33.56 -0.09
C GLY A 690 -14.78 -33.37 0.13
N SER A 691 -15.24 -32.16 0.44
CA SER A 691 -16.65 -31.81 0.50
C SER A 691 -17.39 -32.00 -0.84
N TYR A 692 -18.72 -31.97 -0.77
CA TYR A 692 -19.59 -32.04 -1.92
C TYR A 692 -19.58 -30.74 -2.74
N ILE A 693 -19.56 -30.88 -4.06
CA ILE A 693 -19.92 -29.80 -5.00
C ILE A 693 -20.95 -30.36 -5.96
N ASP A 694 -22.13 -29.75 -6.01
CA ASP A 694 -23.27 -30.17 -6.83
C ASP A 694 -23.59 -31.69 -6.78
N GLY A 695 -23.70 -32.23 -5.56
CA GLY A 695 -23.95 -33.66 -5.34
C GLY A 695 -22.75 -34.58 -5.57
N HIS A 696 -21.66 -34.11 -6.19
CA HIS A 696 -20.42 -34.86 -6.36
C HIS A 696 -19.59 -34.83 -5.06
N LYS A 697 -19.47 -35.98 -4.40
CA LYS A 697 -18.59 -36.17 -3.24
C LYS A 697 -17.11 -36.08 -3.64
N HIS A 698 -16.25 -35.64 -2.71
CA HIS A 698 -14.80 -35.51 -2.93
C HIS A 698 -14.38 -34.49 -3.99
N ALA A 699 -15.21 -33.46 -4.22
CA ALA A 699 -14.98 -32.45 -5.25
C ALA A 699 -14.29 -31.16 -4.75
N ALA A 700 -14.47 -30.78 -3.48
CA ALA A 700 -13.92 -29.53 -2.95
C ALA A 700 -12.42 -29.62 -2.60
N GLY A 701 -11.67 -28.56 -2.93
CA GLY A 701 -10.23 -28.44 -2.64
C GLY A 701 -9.86 -27.96 -1.23
N GLY A 702 -10.86 -27.66 -0.38
CA GLY A 702 -10.68 -27.08 0.95
C GLY A 702 -10.38 -25.58 0.96
N ILE A 703 -10.10 -25.04 2.14
CA ILE A 703 -9.94 -23.59 2.36
C ILE A 703 -8.59 -23.03 1.88
N VAL A 704 -7.54 -23.86 1.87
CA VAL A 704 -6.16 -23.42 1.64
C VAL A 704 -5.92 -22.78 0.26
N PRO A 705 -6.44 -23.31 -0.86
CA PRO A 705 -6.34 -22.64 -2.16
C PRO A 705 -6.98 -21.24 -2.17
N PHE A 706 -8.09 -21.06 -1.46
CA PHE A 706 -8.74 -19.75 -1.31
C PHE A 706 -7.92 -18.80 -0.41
N LEU A 707 -7.30 -19.32 0.64
CA LEU A 707 -6.38 -18.54 1.48
C LEU A 707 -5.10 -18.14 0.72
N LYS A 708 -4.63 -18.91 -0.27
CA LYS A 708 -3.55 -18.47 -1.17
C LYS A 708 -3.96 -17.25 -2.00
N ILE A 709 -5.21 -17.18 -2.46
CA ILE A 709 -5.70 -15.98 -3.16
C ILE A 709 -5.78 -14.79 -2.19
N ALA A 710 -6.24 -14.99 -0.95
CA ALA A 710 -6.22 -13.92 0.06
C ALA A 710 -4.80 -13.42 0.39
N ASN A 711 -3.81 -14.32 0.42
CA ASN A 711 -2.39 -13.99 0.54
C ASN A 711 -1.93 -13.08 -0.61
N ASP A 712 -2.25 -13.48 -1.84
CA ASP A 712 -1.81 -12.75 -3.03
C ASP A 712 -2.58 -11.41 -3.20
N VAL A 713 -3.81 -11.31 -2.69
CA VAL A 713 -4.54 -10.04 -2.52
C VAL A 713 -3.83 -9.11 -1.52
N ALA A 714 -3.34 -9.63 -0.39
CA ALA A 714 -2.57 -8.84 0.57
C ALA A 714 -1.28 -8.28 -0.06
N ILE A 715 -0.58 -9.07 -0.87
CA ILE A 715 0.63 -8.67 -1.59
C ILE A 715 0.33 -7.71 -2.76
N ALA A 716 -0.74 -7.93 -3.52
CA ALA A 716 -1.12 -7.11 -4.67
C ALA A 716 -1.64 -5.73 -4.23
N VAL A 717 -2.35 -5.69 -3.10
CA VAL A 717 -2.95 -4.49 -2.52
C VAL A 717 -2.09 -3.97 -1.37
N ASP A 718 -0.82 -3.76 -1.71
CA ASP A 718 0.27 -3.40 -0.79
C ASP A 718 0.14 -1.97 -0.27
N GLN A 719 -0.77 -1.73 0.68
CA GLN A 719 -0.98 -0.51 1.52
C GLN A 719 -0.54 0.83 0.89
N LEU A 720 -0.85 0.93 -0.39
CA LEU A 720 -0.43 1.91 -1.40
C LEU A 720 1.04 2.39 -1.28
N GLY A 721 1.93 1.43 -1.08
CA GLY A 721 3.39 1.59 -1.04
C GLY A 721 3.92 2.21 0.25
N THR A 722 3.09 2.35 1.29
CA THR A 722 3.51 2.94 2.57
C THR A 722 3.83 1.91 3.65
N ARG A 723 3.27 0.70 3.54
CA ARG A 723 3.43 -0.47 4.43
C ARG A 723 3.10 -1.75 3.64
N ARG A 724 3.19 -2.92 4.28
CA ARG A 724 2.70 -4.19 3.72
C ARG A 724 1.22 -4.43 3.97
N GLY A 725 0.52 -4.99 2.98
CA GLY A 725 -0.84 -5.54 3.16
C GLY A 725 -0.88 -6.62 4.23
N ALA A 726 -1.84 -6.53 5.15
CA ALA A 726 -1.89 -7.39 6.33
C ALA A 726 -3.33 -7.88 6.61
N ILE A 727 -3.55 -9.18 6.44
CA ILE A 727 -4.85 -9.83 6.59
C ILE A 727 -4.74 -10.99 7.58
N ALA A 728 -5.49 -10.91 8.69
CA ALA A 728 -5.73 -12.03 9.57
C ALA A 728 -6.93 -12.85 9.11
N VAL A 729 -6.80 -14.18 9.17
CA VAL A 729 -7.83 -15.13 8.73
C VAL A 729 -8.19 -16.06 9.88
N TYR A 730 -9.49 -16.25 10.13
CA TYR A 730 -10.02 -16.95 11.31
C TYR A 730 -10.73 -18.24 10.93
N VAL A 731 -10.43 -19.32 11.67
CA VAL A 731 -11.04 -20.66 11.52
C VAL A 731 -11.30 -21.29 12.90
N GLU A 732 -12.41 -22.01 13.06
CA GLU A 732 -12.73 -22.78 14.28
C GLU A 732 -11.98 -24.13 14.37
N PRO A 733 -11.60 -24.62 15.57
CA PRO A 733 -10.73 -25.79 15.73
C PRO A 733 -11.36 -27.14 15.38
N TRP A 734 -12.66 -27.20 15.09
CA TRP A 734 -13.36 -28.40 14.58
C TRP A 734 -13.37 -28.49 13.04
N HIS A 735 -12.89 -27.47 12.34
CA HIS A 735 -12.86 -27.48 10.88
C HIS A 735 -11.97 -28.61 10.35
N ILE A 736 -12.44 -29.39 9.37
CA ILE A 736 -11.69 -30.56 8.85
C ILE A 736 -10.29 -30.23 8.30
N ASP A 737 -10.12 -29.08 7.64
CA ASP A 737 -8.81 -28.59 7.16
C ASP A 737 -7.89 -27.98 8.25
N ILE A 738 -8.22 -28.08 9.55
CA ILE A 738 -7.48 -27.39 10.63
C ILE A 738 -5.97 -27.67 10.61
N LYS A 739 -5.54 -28.89 10.25
CA LYS A 739 -4.11 -29.23 10.20
C LYS A 739 -3.36 -28.50 9.10
N ASP A 740 -3.95 -28.38 7.91
CA ASP A 740 -3.35 -27.59 6.84
C ASP A 740 -3.36 -26.09 7.16
N PHE A 741 -4.40 -25.61 7.84
CA PHE A 741 -4.49 -24.22 8.31
C PHE A 741 -3.34 -23.86 9.28
N LEU A 742 -2.97 -24.78 10.19
CA LEU A 742 -1.81 -24.62 11.09
C LEU A 742 -0.46 -24.62 10.36
N ASP A 743 -0.42 -25.16 9.14
CA ASP A 743 0.78 -25.32 8.34
C ASP A 743 1.03 -24.14 7.38
N LEU A 744 0.07 -23.22 7.21
CA LEU A 744 0.08 -22.13 6.23
C LEU A 744 1.37 -21.30 6.21
N LYS A 745 1.97 -21.01 7.38
CA LYS A 745 3.18 -20.16 7.47
C LYS A 745 4.49 -20.94 7.60
N LYS A 746 4.46 -22.27 7.61
CA LYS A 746 5.68 -23.07 7.78
C LYS A 746 6.58 -22.96 6.55
N ASN A 747 7.86 -22.67 6.78
CA ASN A 747 8.89 -22.54 5.74
C ASN A 747 9.19 -23.85 4.98
N SER A 748 8.61 -24.98 5.39
CA SER A 748 8.78 -26.29 4.78
C SER A 748 7.42 -26.92 4.40
N GLY A 749 7.44 -27.75 3.35
CA GLY A 749 6.25 -28.41 2.80
C GLY A 749 5.95 -27.97 1.36
N GLU A 750 4.72 -28.21 0.90
CA GLU A 750 4.29 -27.84 -0.45
C GLU A 750 3.87 -26.37 -0.50
N GLU A 751 4.58 -25.55 -1.29
CA GLU A 751 4.32 -24.11 -1.48
C GLU A 751 2.87 -23.78 -1.87
N ARG A 752 2.21 -24.67 -2.64
CA ARG A 752 0.79 -24.51 -3.02
C ARG A 752 -0.16 -24.53 -1.82
N ARG A 753 0.30 -25.02 -0.66
CA ARG A 753 -0.41 -25.06 0.62
C ARG A 753 0.19 -24.08 1.64
N ARG A 754 0.84 -22.99 1.20
CA ARG A 754 1.46 -21.97 2.07
C ARG A 754 0.97 -20.55 1.76
N ALA A 755 0.78 -19.76 2.81
CA ALA A 755 0.34 -18.36 2.77
C ALA A 755 1.12 -17.57 3.82
N HIS A 756 2.34 -17.15 3.47
CA HIS A 756 3.30 -16.56 4.40
C HIS A 756 2.94 -15.14 4.85
N ASP A 757 2.21 -14.39 4.03
CA ASP A 757 1.86 -12.98 4.25
C ASP A 757 0.49 -12.80 4.94
N LEU A 758 -0.21 -13.90 5.19
CA LEU A 758 -1.40 -13.93 6.06
C LEU A 758 -1.02 -14.08 7.54
N PHE A 759 -1.99 -13.77 8.41
CA PHE A 759 -1.92 -14.01 9.85
C PHE A 759 -3.03 -14.98 10.28
N PRO A 760 -2.79 -16.31 10.27
CA PRO A 760 -3.74 -17.28 10.78
C PRO A 760 -4.13 -16.99 12.24
N ALA A 761 -5.40 -17.22 12.56
CA ALA A 761 -5.97 -17.09 13.89
C ALA A 761 -7.01 -18.20 14.13
N LEU A 762 -7.13 -18.67 15.37
CA LEU A 762 -8.09 -19.69 15.78
C LEU A 762 -9.21 -19.10 16.64
N TRP A 763 -10.43 -19.47 16.28
CA TRP A 763 -11.67 -19.10 16.96
C TRP A 763 -12.11 -20.24 17.90
N LEU A 764 -11.49 -20.31 19.08
CA LEU A 764 -11.58 -21.43 20.01
C LEU A 764 -12.90 -21.40 20.81
N ASN A 765 -13.60 -22.54 20.87
CA ASN A 765 -14.75 -22.75 21.76
C ASN A 765 -14.32 -23.43 23.09
N ASP A 766 -15.15 -23.29 24.12
CA ASP A 766 -14.92 -23.84 25.46
C ASP A 766 -14.85 -25.36 25.44
N LEU A 767 -15.67 -26.04 24.63
CA LEU A 767 -15.70 -27.50 24.56
C LEU A 767 -14.36 -28.07 24.09
N PHE A 768 -13.72 -27.45 23.10
CA PHE A 768 -12.37 -27.84 22.67
C PHE A 768 -11.37 -27.74 23.84
N MET A 769 -11.41 -26.62 24.59
CA MET A 769 -10.51 -26.39 25.73
C MET A 769 -10.77 -27.36 26.89
N GLN A 770 -12.04 -27.74 27.12
CA GLN A 770 -12.44 -28.79 28.07
C GLN A 770 -11.89 -30.16 27.63
N ARG A 771 -12.10 -30.56 26.37
CA ARG A 771 -11.58 -31.82 25.80
C ARG A 771 -10.04 -31.88 25.85
N VAL A 772 -9.34 -30.75 25.69
CA VAL A 772 -7.88 -30.65 25.89
C VAL A 772 -7.49 -30.90 27.34
N GLN A 773 -8.23 -30.34 28.31
CA GLN A 773 -7.97 -30.54 29.75
C GLN A 773 -8.23 -31.98 30.20
N GLU A 774 -9.25 -32.63 29.61
CA GLU A 774 -9.69 -34.00 29.92
C GLU A 774 -8.89 -35.09 29.19
N ASP A 775 -7.98 -34.71 28.28
CA ASP A 775 -7.27 -35.62 27.35
C ASP A 775 -8.21 -36.46 26.48
N ALA A 776 -9.34 -35.86 26.11
CA ALA A 776 -10.41 -36.50 25.36
C ALA A 776 -10.19 -36.43 23.84
N THR A 777 -11.06 -37.12 23.10
CA THR A 777 -11.14 -37.03 21.64
C THR A 777 -11.75 -35.70 21.20
N TRP A 778 -11.44 -35.29 19.98
CA TRP A 778 -12.02 -34.15 19.28
C TRP A 778 -12.42 -34.58 17.87
N THR A 779 -13.62 -34.19 17.45
CA THR A 779 -14.15 -34.54 16.14
C THR A 779 -14.08 -33.33 15.21
N LEU A 780 -13.51 -33.56 14.03
CA LEU A 780 -13.50 -32.60 12.94
C LEU A 780 -14.67 -32.87 12.00
N PHE A 781 -15.29 -31.80 11.50
CA PHE A 781 -16.42 -31.83 10.58
C PHE A 781 -16.16 -30.94 9.35
N ASP A 782 -16.82 -31.27 8.24
CA ASP A 782 -16.91 -30.38 7.07
C ASP A 782 -18.00 -29.32 7.30
N PRO A 783 -17.67 -28.02 7.30
CA PRO A 783 -18.66 -26.95 7.52
C PRO A 783 -19.87 -27.01 6.60
N TYR A 784 -19.78 -27.59 5.40
CA TYR A 784 -20.93 -27.73 4.49
C TYR A 784 -22.07 -28.56 5.09
N GLU A 785 -21.74 -29.62 5.83
CA GLU A 785 -22.72 -30.55 6.42
C GLU A 785 -23.22 -30.11 7.81
N VAL A 786 -22.50 -29.17 8.47
CA VAL A 786 -22.76 -28.72 9.85
C VAL A 786 -22.69 -27.19 10.00
N ARG A 787 -23.17 -26.45 8.99
CA ARG A 787 -23.07 -24.97 8.89
C ARG A 787 -23.54 -24.25 10.15
N GLU A 788 -24.52 -24.80 10.86
CA GLU A 788 -25.07 -24.25 12.10
C GLU A 788 -24.02 -24.07 13.20
N LEU A 789 -22.99 -24.93 13.27
CA LEU A 789 -21.93 -24.82 14.28
C LEU A 789 -21.18 -23.48 14.23
N THR A 790 -21.10 -22.86 13.04
CA THR A 790 -20.50 -21.52 12.85
C THR A 790 -21.39 -20.37 13.35
N THR A 791 -22.59 -20.68 13.85
CA THR A 791 -23.56 -19.71 14.39
C THR A 791 -23.87 -19.94 15.88
N LEU A 792 -23.77 -21.19 16.35
CA LEU A 792 -23.93 -21.56 17.76
C LEU A 792 -22.66 -21.28 18.57
N TYR A 793 -22.81 -21.01 19.87
CA TYR A 793 -21.71 -20.86 20.83
C TYR A 793 -22.13 -21.38 22.23
N GLY A 794 -21.16 -21.63 23.12
CA GLY A 794 -21.42 -22.07 24.50
C GLY A 794 -22.18 -23.41 24.60
N GLU A 795 -23.23 -23.45 25.41
CA GLU A 795 -24.01 -24.67 25.68
C GLU A 795 -24.76 -25.20 24.45
N GLU A 796 -25.33 -24.30 23.63
CA GLU A 796 -26.02 -24.68 22.39
C GLU A 796 -25.06 -25.34 21.39
N PHE A 797 -23.85 -24.76 21.24
CA PHE A 797 -22.78 -25.37 20.44
C PHE A 797 -22.39 -26.73 21.01
N THR A 798 -22.19 -26.83 22.33
CA THR A 798 -21.80 -28.09 22.98
C THR A 798 -22.83 -29.19 22.77
N GLN A 799 -24.11 -28.90 22.99
CA GLN A 799 -25.18 -29.87 22.76
C GLN A 799 -25.19 -30.32 21.29
N ARG A 800 -25.22 -29.37 20.34
CA ARG A 800 -25.32 -29.69 18.91
C ARG A 800 -24.11 -30.46 18.41
N TYR A 801 -22.91 -30.11 18.86
CA TYR A 801 -21.67 -30.81 18.55
C TYR A 801 -21.70 -32.27 19.05
N LEU A 802 -22.17 -32.51 20.28
CA LEU A 802 -22.30 -33.86 20.86
C LEU A 802 -23.38 -34.71 20.16
N GLU A 803 -24.42 -34.10 19.60
CA GLU A 803 -25.39 -34.79 18.73
C GLU A 803 -24.75 -35.20 17.40
N LEU A 804 -23.99 -34.30 16.78
CA LEU A 804 -23.30 -34.53 15.51
C LEU A 804 -22.18 -35.57 15.61
N GLU A 805 -21.44 -35.64 16.72
CA GLU A 805 -20.44 -36.71 16.96
C GLU A 805 -21.09 -38.11 16.92
N LYS A 806 -22.32 -38.23 17.45
CA LYS A 806 -23.11 -39.49 17.48
C LYS A 806 -23.82 -39.79 16.17
N SER A 807 -23.97 -38.80 15.28
CA SER A 807 -24.66 -38.96 13.99
C SER A 807 -23.75 -39.63 12.96
N ASP A 808 -24.23 -40.68 12.30
CA ASP A 808 -23.50 -41.34 11.20
C ASP A 808 -23.83 -40.75 9.82
N ASN A 809 -24.68 -39.72 9.78
CA ASN A 809 -25.10 -39.01 8.57
C ASN A 809 -24.17 -37.84 8.19
N VAL A 810 -23.07 -37.62 8.91
CA VAL A 810 -22.11 -36.52 8.67
C VAL A 810 -20.68 -37.03 8.56
N THR A 811 -19.89 -36.38 7.71
CA THR A 811 -18.46 -36.66 7.52
C THR A 811 -17.69 -36.19 8.74
N LYS A 812 -17.10 -37.14 9.47
CA LYS A 812 -16.42 -36.91 10.75
C LYS A 812 -15.03 -37.53 10.78
N SER A 813 -14.06 -36.83 11.36
CA SER A 813 -12.70 -37.34 11.60
C SER A 813 -12.31 -37.15 13.07
N VAL A 814 -11.98 -38.23 13.77
CA VAL A 814 -11.72 -38.20 15.22
C VAL A 814 -10.22 -38.16 15.48
N ILE A 815 -9.78 -37.20 16.29
CA ILE A 815 -8.39 -36.98 16.70
C ILE A 815 -8.29 -36.81 18.23
N SER A 816 -7.07 -36.74 18.78
CA SER A 816 -6.87 -36.32 20.18
C SER A 816 -6.93 -34.79 20.28
N ALA A 817 -7.76 -34.26 21.19
CA ALA A 817 -7.84 -32.81 21.44
C ALA A 817 -6.49 -32.25 21.89
N LYS A 818 -5.85 -32.91 22.86
CA LYS A 818 -4.51 -32.60 23.36
C LYS A 818 -3.41 -32.79 22.30
N GLY A 819 -3.61 -33.72 21.36
CA GLY A 819 -2.77 -33.87 20.17
C GLY A 819 -2.80 -32.62 19.29
N LEU A 820 -4.00 -32.18 18.87
CA LEU A 820 -4.17 -30.95 18.10
C LEU A 820 -3.66 -29.72 18.86
N TRP A 821 -3.92 -29.62 20.15
CA TRP A 821 -3.44 -28.50 20.97
C TRP A 821 -1.91 -28.39 21.02
N LYS A 822 -1.19 -29.53 21.08
CA LYS A 822 0.28 -29.54 20.93
C LYS A 822 0.72 -29.06 19.54
N GLU A 823 -0.01 -29.43 18.48
CA GLU A 823 0.27 -28.96 17.11
C GLU A 823 0.05 -27.43 16.99
N ILE A 824 -1.02 -26.91 17.59
CA ILE A 824 -1.35 -25.46 17.66
C ILE A 824 -0.23 -24.70 18.37
N LEU A 825 0.09 -25.07 19.62
CA LEU A 825 1.11 -24.38 20.43
C LEU A 825 2.50 -24.45 19.82
N ARG A 826 2.83 -25.57 19.15
CA ARG A 826 4.09 -25.70 18.40
C ARG A 826 4.13 -24.74 17.20
N SER A 827 3.08 -24.69 16.38
CA SER A 827 3.07 -23.77 15.22
C SER A 827 3.14 -22.30 15.67
N TYR A 828 2.46 -21.96 16.78
CA TYR A 828 2.48 -20.62 17.38
C TYR A 828 3.90 -20.23 17.86
N PHE A 829 4.64 -21.16 18.47
CA PHE A 829 6.03 -20.94 18.86
C PHE A 829 7.00 -20.89 17.66
N GLU A 830 6.79 -21.72 16.64
CA GLU A 830 7.64 -21.80 15.44
C GLU A 830 7.45 -20.60 14.48
N THR A 831 6.24 -20.05 14.38
CA THR A 831 5.89 -19.07 13.34
C THR A 831 5.28 -17.76 13.85
N GLY A 832 4.96 -17.66 15.14
CA GLY A 832 4.18 -16.55 15.71
C GLY A 832 2.67 -16.62 15.40
N ASN A 833 2.19 -17.66 14.73
CA ASN A 833 0.80 -17.90 14.36
C ASN A 833 0.42 -19.39 14.56
N PRO A 834 -0.86 -19.75 14.80
CA PRO A 834 -2.02 -18.86 14.77
C PRO A 834 -2.18 -18.03 16.04
N PHE A 835 -2.76 -16.84 15.92
CA PHE A 835 -3.26 -16.10 17.09
C PHE A 835 -4.41 -16.89 17.75
N LEU A 836 -4.58 -16.78 19.06
CA LEU A 836 -5.61 -17.53 19.79
C LEU A 836 -6.68 -16.59 20.34
N THR A 837 -7.93 -16.85 19.97
CA THR A 837 -9.11 -16.04 20.32
C THR A 837 -10.27 -16.94 20.74
N PHE A 838 -11.12 -16.48 21.66
CA PHE A 838 -12.07 -17.33 22.39
C PHE A 838 -13.53 -16.98 22.05
N LYS A 839 -14.14 -17.78 21.17
CA LYS A 839 -15.50 -17.63 20.61
C LYS A 839 -16.57 -17.44 21.66
N ASP A 840 -16.61 -18.32 22.65
CA ASP A 840 -17.70 -18.38 23.63
C ASP A 840 -17.60 -17.22 24.63
N THR A 841 -16.40 -16.84 25.03
CA THR A 841 -16.15 -15.65 25.86
C THR A 841 -16.43 -14.35 25.09
N ALA A 842 -16.14 -14.32 23.78
CA ALA A 842 -16.49 -13.18 22.94
C ALA A 842 -18.01 -13.00 22.82
N ASN A 843 -18.75 -14.06 22.50
CA ASN A 843 -20.19 -14.00 22.23
C ASN A 843 -21.08 -13.97 23.48
N ARG A 844 -20.71 -14.67 24.57
CA ARG A 844 -21.39 -14.50 25.87
C ARG A 844 -21.36 -13.04 26.32
N ARG A 845 -20.24 -12.35 26.07
CA ARG A 845 -19.97 -10.95 26.45
C ARG A 845 -20.11 -10.00 25.24
N ASN A 846 -21.04 -10.30 24.34
CA ASN A 846 -21.41 -9.44 23.22
C ASN A 846 -22.63 -8.59 23.60
N PRO A 847 -22.49 -7.26 23.80
CA PRO A 847 -23.61 -6.42 24.18
C PRO A 847 -24.72 -6.37 23.13
N ASN A 848 -24.42 -6.71 21.86
CA ASN A 848 -25.36 -6.67 20.74
C ASN A 848 -25.73 -8.06 20.20
N LYS A 849 -25.65 -9.12 21.03
CA LYS A 849 -25.97 -10.51 20.63
C LYS A 849 -27.40 -10.69 20.05
N HIS A 850 -28.33 -9.80 20.40
CA HIS A 850 -29.69 -9.76 19.86
C HIS A 850 -29.78 -9.37 18.36
N SER A 851 -28.73 -8.75 17.81
CA SER A 851 -28.70 -8.22 16.44
C SER A 851 -27.75 -8.98 15.50
N GLY A 852 -27.00 -9.95 16.02
CA GLY A 852 -26.00 -10.69 15.26
C GLY A 852 -24.93 -11.35 16.15
N LEU A 853 -23.96 -11.97 15.49
CA LEU A 853 -22.91 -12.79 16.10
C LEU A 853 -21.53 -12.18 15.82
N ILE A 854 -20.62 -12.26 16.80
CA ILE A 854 -19.21 -11.96 16.58
C ILE A 854 -18.57 -13.22 15.99
N ARG A 855 -18.21 -13.16 14.71
CA ARG A 855 -17.68 -14.31 13.96
C ARG A 855 -16.16 -14.48 14.06
N SER A 856 -15.45 -13.38 14.30
CA SER A 856 -14.00 -13.29 14.34
C SER A 856 -13.56 -11.99 15.04
N SER A 857 -12.26 -11.71 15.04
CA SER A 857 -11.70 -10.42 15.45
C SER A 857 -10.96 -9.74 14.27
N ASN A 858 -10.50 -8.50 14.45
CA ASN A 858 -9.62 -7.80 13.52
C ASN A 858 -8.17 -8.33 13.52
N LEU A 859 -7.33 -7.78 12.63
CA LEU A 859 -5.89 -8.06 12.50
C LEU A 859 -5.10 -8.08 13.84
N CYS A 860 -5.47 -7.25 14.81
CA CYS A 860 -4.76 -7.07 16.08
C CYS A 860 -5.44 -7.75 17.29
N CYS A 861 -6.48 -8.55 17.06
CA CYS A 861 -7.17 -9.36 18.07
C CYS A 861 -7.84 -8.59 19.24
N GLU A 862 -8.21 -7.30 19.08
CA GLU A 862 -8.88 -6.50 20.11
C GLU A 862 -10.32 -6.10 19.81
N ILE A 863 -10.76 -6.19 18.55
CA ILE A 863 -12.08 -5.70 18.11
C ILE A 863 -13.04 -6.87 17.89
N PHE A 864 -14.16 -6.83 18.60
CA PHE A 864 -15.13 -7.91 18.72
C PHE A 864 -16.54 -7.37 18.44
N GLN A 865 -16.87 -7.24 17.16
CA GLN A 865 -18.13 -6.67 16.67
C GLN A 865 -18.91 -7.68 15.82
N ASN A 866 -20.22 -7.51 15.74
CA ASN A 866 -21.06 -8.34 14.88
C ASN A 866 -20.68 -8.19 13.40
N THR A 867 -20.54 -9.31 12.70
CA THR A 867 -20.33 -9.37 11.25
C THR A 867 -21.23 -10.43 10.63
N SER A 868 -21.58 -10.26 9.36
CA SER A 868 -22.36 -11.24 8.61
C SER A 868 -21.88 -11.29 7.16
N PRO A 869 -21.80 -12.50 6.55
CA PRO A 869 -21.37 -12.62 5.17
C PRO A 869 -22.46 -12.10 4.23
N ASN A 870 -22.08 -11.80 2.98
CA ASN A 870 -23.05 -11.44 1.95
C ASN A 870 -23.97 -12.63 1.67
N TYR A 871 -25.26 -12.35 1.52
CA TYR A 871 -26.27 -13.34 1.20
C TYR A 871 -26.64 -13.23 -0.28
N TYR A 872 -26.93 -14.35 -0.94
CA TYR A 872 -27.19 -14.39 -2.38
C TYR A 872 -28.56 -14.99 -2.64
N LYS A 873 -29.37 -14.32 -3.45
CA LYS A 873 -30.69 -14.79 -3.89
C LYS A 873 -30.65 -15.16 -5.35
N ILE A 874 -31.53 -16.05 -5.78
CA ILE A 874 -31.66 -16.43 -7.18
C ILE A 874 -32.60 -15.46 -7.86
N LYS A 875 -32.07 -14.74 -8.85
CA LYS A 875 -32.79 -13.75 -9.64
C LYS A 875 -33.14 -14.35 -10.98
N VAL A 876 -34.42 -14.61 -11.20
CA VAL A 876 -34.94 -15.19 -12.43
C VAL A 876 -35.46 -14.04 -13.29
N THR A 877 -34.84 -13.84 -14.45
CA THR A 877 -35.33 -12.89 -15.47
C THR A 877 -36.09 -13.68 -16.53
N TYR A 878 -37.32 -13.28 -16.83
CA TYR A 878 -38.17 -13.93 -17.83
C TYR A 878 -38.04 -13.27 -19.21
N SER A 879 -38.56 -13.93 -20.25
CA SER A 879 -38.55 -13.43 -21.63
C SER A 879 -39.32 -12.12 -21.83
N ASP A 880 -40.31 -11.83 -20.99
CA ASP A 880 -41.04 -10.55 -20.94
C ASP A 880 -40.29 -9.43 -20.19
N LYS A 881 -39.07 -9.72 -19.69
CA LYS A 881 -38.23 -8.87 -18.82
C LYS A 881 -38.78 -8.60 -17.42
N SER A 882 -39.84 -9.29 -17.00
CA SER A 882 -40.19 -9.36 -15.59
C SER A 882 -39.12 -10.16 -14.81
N ILE A 883 -39.05 -9.93 -13.51
CA ILE A 883 -38.03 -10.47 -12.63
C ILE A 883 -38.71 -10.98 -11.36
N ASP A 884 -38.46 -12.23 -11.00
CA ASP A 884 -38.75 -12.78 -9.68
C ASP A 884 -37.45 -13.10 -8.95
N ILE A 885 -37.48 -13.05 -7.61
CA ILE A 885 -36.33 -13.26 -6.73
C ILE A 885 -36.71 -14.29 -5.67
N PHE A 886 -35.92 -15.35 -5.57
CA PHE A 886 -36.18 -16.52 -4.71
C PHE A 886 -34.97 -16.84 -3.81
N GLU A 887 -35.20 -17.52 -2.68
CA GLU A 887 -34.09 -18.00 -1.85
C GLU A 887 -33.40 -19.22 -2.49
N GLU A 888 -32.09 -19.42 -2.32
CA GLU A 888 -31.34 -20.48 -3.05
C GLU A 888 -31.91 -21.90 -2.90
N GLU A 889 -32.50 -22.22 -1.74
CA GLU A 889 -33.11 -23.53 -1.42
C GLU A 889 -34.64 -23.56 -1.59
N GLU A 890 -35.27 -22.47 -2.02
CA GLU A 890 -36.73 -22.38 -2.19
C GLU A 890 -37.20 -23.41 -3.24
N LEU A 891 -38.14 -24.27 -2.87
CA LEU A 891 -38.64 -25.32 -3.76
C LEU A 891 -39.68 -24.74 -4.73
N ILE A 892 -39.30 -24.64 -6.00
CA ILE A 892 -40.12 -24.06 -7.06
C ILE A 892 -40.57 -25.18 -8.00
N THR A 893 -41.87 -25.25 -8.21
CA THR A 893 -42.48 -26.10 -9.23
C THR A 893 -42.47 -25.36 -10.56
N VAL A 894 -41.72 -25.88 -11.53
CA VAL A 894 -41.71 -25.37 -12.91
C VAL A 894 -42.86 -26.00 -13.70
N ASP A 895 -43.30 -25.36 -14.79
CA ASP A 895 -44.51 -25.73 -15.53
C ASP A 895 -44.49 -27.15 -16.14
N SER A 896 -43.31 -27.79 -16.20
CA SER A 896 -43.15 -29.20 -16.54
C SER A 896 -43.58 -30.18 -15.43
N GLY A 897 -44.04 -29.66 -14.28
CA GLY A 897 -44.44 -30.43 -13.10
C GLY A 897 -43.27 -30.82 -12.18
N MET A 898 -42.03 -30.51 -12.56
CA MET A 898 -40.85 -30.79 -11.74
C MET A 898 -40.73 -29.76 -10.60
N THR A 899 -40.50 -30.22 -9.38
CA THR A 899 -40.19 -29.34 -8.23
C THR A 899 -38.72 -29.43 -7.89
N LYS A 900 -38.03 -28.30 -7.82
CA LYS A 900 -36.58 -28.22 -7.54
C LYS A 900 -36.19 -26.92 -6.82
N PRO A 901 -35.06 -26.89 -6.09
CA PRO A 901 -34.56 -25.66 -5.47
C PRO A 901 -34.31 -24.54 -6.48
N ALA A 902 -34.51 -23.28 -6.11
CA ALA A 902 -34.35 -22.12 -6.99
C ALA A 902 -32.97 -22.08 -7.67
N LYS A 903 -31.89 -22.44 -6.95
CA LYS A 903 -30.52 -22.55 -7.49
C LYS A 903 -30.35 -23.60 -8.60
N LYS A 904 -31.40 -24.35 -8.93
CA LYS A 904 -31.49 -25.36 -10.01
C LYS A 904 -32.44 -24.96 -11.15
N ILE A 905 -32.98 -23.74 -11.12
CA ILE A 905 -33.68 -23.15 -12.27
C ILE A 905 -32.65 -22.86 -13.38
N THR A 906 -33.07 -23.04 -14.62
CA THR A 906 -32.29 -22.86 -15.84
C THR A 906 -33.12 -22.11 -16.88
N ALA A 907 -32.48 -21.60 -17.94
CA ALA A 907 -33.18 -20.98 -19.07
C ALA A 907 -34.06 -21.96 -19.89
N LEU A 908 -34.08 -23.27 -19.56
CA LEU A 908 -34.98 -24.25 -20.16
C LEU A 908 -36.33 -24.36 -19.42
N ASP A 909 -36.44 -23.78 -18.22
CA ASP A 909 -37.64 -23.86 -17.40
C ASP A 909 -38.66 -22.77 -17.75
N CYS A 910 -39.93 -23.06 -17.47
CA CYS A 910 -41.01 -22.06 -17.43
C CYS A 910 -41.61 -22.04 -16.02
N ILE A 911 -42.04 -20.88 -15.55
CA ILE A 911 -42.70 -20.70 -14.25
C ILE A 911 -43.91 -19.79 -14.47
N GLY A 912 -45.12 -20.30 -14.26
CA GLY A 912 -46.35 -19.53 -14.40
C GLY A 912 -46.59 -19.07 -15.84
N GLU A 913 -46.37 -19.95 -16.81
CA GLU A 913 -46.44 -19.72 -18.27
C GLU A 913 -45.34 -18.78 -18.81
N LYS A 914 -44.42 -18.29 -17.97
CA LYS A 914 -43.29 -17.45 -18.39
C LYS A 914 -42.03 -18.27 -18.61
N GLN A 915 -41.48 -18.20 -19.83
CA GLN A 915 -40.17 -18.73 -20.16
C GLN A 915 -39.07 -18.00 -19.39
N VAL A 916 -38.24 -18.74 -18.65
CA VAL A 916 -37.02 -18.19 -18.04
C VAL A 916 -36.04 -17.83 -19.15
N TRP A 917 -35.58 -16.57 -19.16
CA TRP A 917 -34.56 -16.08 -20.08
C TRP A 917 -33.15 -16.23 -19.50
N MET A 918 -32.97 -15.88 -18.23
CA MET A 918 -31.67 -15.88 -17.55
C MET A 918 -31.85 -16.07 -16.04
N VAL A 919 -30.85 -16.69 -15.40
CA VAL A 919 -30.83 -16.90 -13.95
C VAL A 919 -29.50 -16.37 -13.42
N ASP A 920 -29.58 -15.33 -12.58
CA ASP A 920 -28.44 -14.68 -11.97
C ASP A 920 -28.47 -14.90 -10.44
N LYS A 921 -27.40 -14.47 -9.75
CA LYS A 921 -27.45 -14.24 -8.30
C LYS A 921 -27.49 -12.76 -7.99
N GLU A 922 -28.40 -12.36 -7.11
CA GLU A 922 -28.48 -11.01 -6.57
C GLU A 922 -27.91 -10.99 -5.14
N MET A 923 -26.89 -10.14 -4.94
CA MET A 923 -26.22 -9.99 -3.65
C MET A 923 -27.00 -9.06 -2.73
N THR A 924 -27.29 -9.53 -1.51
CA THR A 924 -27.71 -8.72 -0.37
C THR A 924 -26.50 -8.49 0.55
N ASP A 925 -26.18 -7.22 0.83
CA ASP A 925 -25.11 -6.83 1.76
C ASP A 925 -25.29 -7.50 3.14
N GLY A 926 -24.26 -8.19 3.63
CA GLY A 926 -24.12 -8.52 5.05
C GLY A 926 -23.61 -7.33 5.87
N ASP A 927 -22.85 -7.60 6.93
CA ASP A 927 -22.26 -6.60 7.82
C ASP A 927 -20.72 -6.73 7.89
N THR A 928 -20.02 -5.64 7.59
CA THR A 928 -18.54 -5.52 7.64
C THR A 928 -18.19 -4.40 8.61
N ALA A 929 -17.47 -4.72 9.69
CA ALA A 929 -17.17 -3.83 10.80
C ALA A 929 -15.91 -2.97 10.58
N VAL A 930 -15.79 -1.89 11.35
CA VAL A 930 -14.72 -0.88 11.24
C VAL A 930 -14.23 -0.43 12.63
N CYS A 931 -12.97 0.00 12.70
CA CYS A 931 -12.29 0.28 13.97
C CYS A 931 -12.09 1.80 14.15
N ASN A 932 -12.92 2.45 14.97
CA ASN A 932 -12.78 3.88 15.32
C ASN A 932 -12.05 3.99 16.68
N LEU A 933 -10.74 4.23 16.66
CA LEU A 933 -9.85 4.00 17.81
C LEU A 933 -9.21 5.25 18.42
N ALA A 934 -9.07 5.26 19.75
CA ALA A 934 -8.22 6.18 20.51
C ALA A 934 -7.72 5.51 21.80
N SER A 935 -6.64 6.02 22.40
CA SER A 935 -6.09 5.46 23.64
C SER A 935 -5.82 6.52 24.69
N ILE A 936 -6.30 6.28 25.91
CA ILE A 936 -6.03 7.07 27.12
C ILE A 936 -4.60 6.80 27.59
N ASN A 937 -3.85 7.84 27.95
CA ASN A 937 -2.51 7.69 28.49
C ASN A 937 -2.51 7.60 30.02
N LEU A 938 -2.33 6.41 30.57
CA LEU A 938 -2.40 6.13 32.00
C LEU A 938 -1.29 6.81 32.82
N SER A 939 -0.16 7.22 32.20
CA SER A 939 0.83 8.07 32.89
C SER A 939 0.41 9.53 33.03
N LYS A 940 -0.78 9.90 32.53
CA LYS A 940 -1.39 11.23 32.68
C LYS A 940 -2.82 11.19 33.24
N VAL A 941 -3.53 10.07 33.07
CA VAL A 941 -4.95 9.93 33.38
C VAL A 941 -5.15 8.59 34.10
N ASN A 942 -5.11 8.58 35.45
CA ASN A 942 -5.24 7.37 36.27
C ASN A 942 -5.98 7.54 37.60
N THR A 943 -6.58 8.72 37.82
CA THR A 943 -7.45 9.04 38.95
C THR A 943 -8.92 9.02 38.53
N LYS A 944 -9.84 8.91 39.49
CA LYS A 944 -11.29 8.99 39.23
C LYS A 944 -11.69 10.34 38.63
N GLU A 945 -11.05 11.41 39.07
CA GLU A 945 -11.27 12.80 38.67
C GLU A 945 -10.76 13.06 37.24
N ASP A 946 -9.59 12.52 36.89
CA ASP A 946 -9.07 12.58 35.52
C ASP A 946 -9.96 11.81 34.56
N MET A 947 -10.42 10.61 34.92
CA MET A 947 -11.31 9.82 34.07
C MET A 947 -12.66 10.53 33.87
N ALA A 948 -13.23 11.13 34.92
CA ALA A 948 -14.46 11.92 34.86
C ALA A 948 -14.36 13.10 33.88
N ARG A 949 -13.17 13.70 33.79
CA ARG A 949 -12.87 14.86 32.93
C ARG A 949 -12.54 14.47 31.50
N VAL A 950 -11.79 13.40 31.29
CA VAL A 950 -11.16 13.05 30.01
C VAL A 950 -12.02 12.08 29.18
N VAL A 951 -12.57 11.03 29.79
CA VAL A 951 -13.32 9.99 29.06
C VAL A 951 -14.53 10.54 28.29
N PRO A 952 -15.34 11.49 28.83
CA PRO A 952 -16.46 12.05 28.06
C PRO A 952 -16.03 12.81 26.80
N ILE A 953 -14.86 13.44 26.83
CA ILE A 953 -14.28 14.14 25.68
C ILE A 953 -13.82 13.10 24.64
N ALA A 954 -13.17 12.02 25.08
CA ALA A 954 -12.69 10.94 24.21
C ALA A 954 -13.83 10.19 23.50
N ILE A 955 -14.89 9.83 24.22
CA ILE A 955 -16.06 9.12 23.65
C ILE A 955 -16.75 9.99 22.60
N ARG A 956 -16.92 11.29 22.86
CA ARG A 956 -17.50 12.22 21.88
C ARG A 956 -16.61 12.42 20.66
N MET A 957 -15.29 12.52 20.86
CA MET A 957 -14.33 12.61 19.76
C MET A 957 -14.44 11.39 18.84
N LEU A 958 -14.57 10.18 19.40
CA LEU A 958 -14.73 8.95 18.65
C LEU A 958 -16.11 8.83 17.96
N ASP A 959 -17.20 9.25 18.62
CA ASP A 959 -18.52 9.28 17.99
C ASP A 959 -18.54 10.21 16.76
N ASN A 960 -17.80 11.33 16.81
CA ASN A 960 -17.68 12.26 15.68
C ASN A 960 -16.85 11.68 14.52
N VAL A 961 -15.90 10.78 14.77
CA VAL A 961 -15.14 10.09 13.70
C VAL A 961 -16.09 9.31 12.80
N ILE A 962 -17.13 8.67 13.35
CA ILE A 962 -18.12 7.89 12.59
C ILE A 962 -18.78 8.71 11.49
N ASP A 963 -19.19 9.94 11.83
CA ASP A 963 -19.96 10.81 10.91
C ASP A 963 -19.06 11.59 9.93
N LEU A 964 -17.78 11.77 10.27
CA LEU A 964 -16.79 12.52 9.50
C LEU A 964 -15.91 11.63 8.61
N ASN A 965 -15.82 10.34 8.90
CA ASN A 965 -15.12 9.36 8.07
C ASN A 965 -15.95 9.06 6.81
N PHE A 966 -15.33 9.05 5.63
CA PHE A 966 -15.93 8.40 4.46
C PHE A 966 -15.82 6.88 4.63
N TYR A 967 -16.42 6.12 3.72
CA TYR A 967 -16.27 4.67 3.72
C TYR A 967 -16.10 4.21 2.27
N PRO A 968 -15.09 3.39 1.96
CA PRO A 968 -14.86 2.94 0.60
C PRO A 968 -15.89 1.91 0.12
N LEU A 969 -16.67 1.37 1.04
CA LEU A 969 -17.79 0.46 0.79
C LEU A 969 -19.01 0.96 1.55
N ALA A 970 -20.16 1.04 0.85
CA ALA A 970 -21.42 1.44 1.46
C ALA A 970 -21.85 0.49 2.60
N LYS A 971 -21.58 -0.82 2.46
CA LYS A 971 -21.78 -1.85 3.49
C LYS A 971 -21.13 -1.47 4.83
N VAL A 972 -19.85 -1.09 4.81
CA VAL A 972 -19.11 -0.69 6.02
C VAL A 972 -19.71 0.56 6.67
N LYS A 973 -20.14 1.54 5.87
CA LYS A 973 -20.85 2.72 6.39
C LYS A 973 -22.15 2.31 7.10
N LYS A 974 -23.00 1.52 6.44
CA LYS A 974 -24.27 1.03 7.00
C LYS A 974 -24.03 0.29 8.32
N THR A 975 -23.08 -0.64 8.38
CA THR A 975 -22.76 -1.39 9.61
C THR A 975 -22.28 -0.48 10.74
N ASN A 976 -21.45 0.52 10.44
CA ASN A 976 -21.01 1.48 11.46
C ASN A 976 -22.11 2.47 11.88
N GLU A 977 -23.03 2.86 11.00
CA GLU A 977 -24.19 3.68 11.35
C GLU A 977 -25.21 2.91 12.20
N LYS A 978 -25.42 1.61 11.93
CA LYS A 978 -26.28 0.71 12.74
C LYS A 978 -25.78 0.55 14.19
N SER A 979 -24.47 0.35 14.35
CA SER A 979 -23.84 -0.02 15.64
C SER A 979 -23.18 1.14 16.37
N ARG A 980 -22.78 2.18 15.64
CA ARG A 980 -21.96 3.32 16.09
C ARG A 980 -20.74 2.88 16.92
N ALA A 981 -20.03 1.87 16.43
CA ALA A 981 -18.98 1.20 17.17
C ALA A 981 -17.71 2.05 17.31
N ILE A 982 -17.18 2.14 18.54
CA ILE A 982 -15.91 2.81 18.84
C ILE A 982 -15.03 1.89 19.71
N GLY A 983 -13.74 2.21 19.82
CA GLY A 983 -12.78 1.48 20.64
C GLY A 983 -11.86 2.44 21.38
N LEU A 984 -12.26 2.81 22.61
CA LEU A 984 -11.41 3.53 23.54
C LEU A 984 -10.54 2.53 24.32
N GLY A 985 -9.23 2.61 24.11
CA GLY A 985 -8.23 1.80 24.78
C GLY A 985 -7.39 2.59 25.78
N VAL A 986 -6.31 1.98 26.24
CA VAL A 986 -5.33 2.59 27.16
C VAL A 986 -3.89 2.35 26.68
N MET A 987 -2.97 3.22 27.08
CA MET A 987 -1.52 3.10 26.94
C MET A 987 -0.81 3.64 28.17
N GLY A 988 0.49 3.38 28.32
CA GLY A 988 1.26 3.92 29.43
C GLY A 988 1.15 3.15 30.75
N GLU A 989 0.62 1.92 30.75
CA GLU A 989 0.41 1.15 32.01
C GLU A 989 1.71 0.94 32.79
N ALA A 990 2.80 0.54 32.13
CA ALA A 990 4.09 0.35 32.79
C ALA A 990 4.70 1.64 33.35
N GLN A 991 4.52 2.79 32.67
CA GLN A 991 4.92 4.08 33.21
C GLN A 991 4.06 4.48 34.42
N MET A 992 2.74 4.31 34.36
CA MET A 992 1.84 4.58 35.49
C MET A 992 2.27 3.83 36.75
N LEU A 993 2.57 2.54 36.61
CA LEU A 993 3.03 1.70 37.73
C LEU A 993 4.41 2.12 38.25
N ALA A 994 5.35 2.42 37.35
CA ALA A 994 6.69 2.87 37.74
C ALA A 994 6.69 4.22 38.46
N GLU A 995 5.89 5.18 38.02
CA GLU A 995 5.72 6.48 38.66
C GLU A 995 4.95 6.38 39.99
N SER A 996 4.05 5.41 40.11
CA SER A 996 3.34 5.09 41.37
C SER A 996 4.17 4.24 42.34
N LYS A 997 5.38 3.79 41.95
CA LYS A 997 6.21 2.83 42.70
C LYS A 997 5.49 1.51 43.01
N ILE A 998 4.67 1.04 42.08
CA ILE A 998 3.93 -0.23 42.14
C ILE A 998 4.67 -1.27 41.29
N LYS A 999 4.98 -2.44 41.85
CA LYS A 999 5.68 -3.51 41.10
C LYS A 999 4.71 -4.22 40.15
N TRP A 1000 5.17 -4.53 38.94
CA TRP A 1000 4.33 -5.25 37.97
C TRP A 1000 3.88 -6.61 38.54
N GLY A 1001 2.58 -6.90 38.43
CA GLY A 1001 1.75 -7.26 39.60
C GLY A 1001 2.12 -8.47 40.44
N SER A 1002 2.34 -8.38 41.75
CA SER A 1002 1.83 -7.48 42.81
C SER A 1002 0.31 -7.29 42.86
N ASP A 1003 -0.25 -7.53 44.04
CA ASP A 1003 -1.68 -7.35 44.32
C ASP A 1003 -2.08 -5.88 44.26
N GLU A 1004 -1.15 -4.97 44.56
CA GLU A 1004 -1.33 -3.51 44.42
C GLU A 1004 -1.50 -3.09 42.95
N HIS A 1005 -0.73 -3.66 42.02
CA HIS A 1005 -0.97 -3.47 40.57
C HIS A 1005 -2.36 -3.96 40.19
N PHE A 1006 -2.72 -5.16 40.64
CA PHE A 1006 -4.02 -5.76 40.31
C PHE A 1006 -5.20 -4.95 40.85
N LEU A 1007 -5.11 -4.44 42.09
CA LEU A 1007 -6.07 -3.49 42.66
C LEU A 1007 -6.12 -2.18 41.85
N LYS A 1008 -4.96 -1.60 41.51
CA LYS A 1008 -4.89 -0.31 40.83
C LYS A 1008 -5.41 -0.37 39.40
N ILE A 1009 -5.07 -1.42 38.63
CA ILE A 1009 -5.58 -1.55 37.26
C ILE A 1009 -7.07 -1.90 37.23
N ASP A 1010 -7.59 -2.58 38.26
CA ASP A 1010 -9.02 -2.82 38.42
C ASP A 1010 -9.79 -1.50 38.64
N GLU A 1011 -9.33 -0.65 39.57
CA GLU A 1011 -9.90 0.68 39.83
C GLU A 1011 -9.86 1.61 38.61
N VAL A 1012 -8.73 1.61 37.90
CA VAL A 1012 -8.52 2.42 36.69
C VAL A 1012 -9.49 1.97 35.58
N MET A 1013 -9.59 0.66 35.31
CA MET A 1013 -10.46 0.15 34.25
C MET A 1013 -11.95 0.17 34.62
N GLU A 1014 -12.30 0.02 35.90
CA GLU A 1014 -13.64 0.32 36.41
C GLU A 1014 -14.03 1.76 36.03
N SER A 1015 -13.15 2.73 36.31
CA SER A 1015 -13.40 4.14 36.03
C SER A 1015 -13.47 4.46 34.53
N VAL A 1016 -12.60 3.85 33.71
CA VAL A 1016 -12.70 3.95 32.23
C VAL A 1016 -14.07 3.45 31.76
N SER A 1017 -14.50 2.28 32.22
CA SER A 1017 -15.76 1.65 31.79
C SER A 1017 -16.99 2.44 32.25
N TYR A 1018 -17.02 2.85 33.52
CA TYR A 1018 -18.11 3.64 34.08
C TYR A 1018 -18.32 4.95 33.31
N TYR A 1019 -17.27 5.73 33.13
CA TYR A 1019 -17.39 7.01 32.41
C TYR A 1019 -17.57 6.82 30.90
N ALA A 1020 -17.07 5.74 30.29
CA ALA A 1020 -17.33 5.46 28.88
C ALA A 1020 -18.82 5.19 28.62
N ILE A 1021 -19.42 4.30 29.44
CA ILE A 1021 -20.85 3.97 29.37
C ILE A 1021 -21.71 5.20 29.67
N LYS A 1022 -21.41 5.91 30.76
CA LYS A 1022 -22.12 7.15 31.14
C LYS A 1022 -22.09 8.19 30.01
N SER A 1023 -20.92 8.41 29.40
CA SER A 1023 -20.75 9.42 28.35
C SER A 1023 -21.49 9.06 27.07
N SER A 1024 -21.52 7.78 26.70
CA SER A 1024 -22.30 7.32 25.55
C SER A 1024 -23.81 7.44 25.84
N SER A 1025 -24.25 7.25 27.08
CA SER A 1025 -25.64 7.51 27.48
C SER A 1025 -26.00 9.00 27.46
N ASP A 1026 -25.11 9.87 27.96
CA ASP A 1026 -25.29 11.33 27.88
C ASP A 1026 -25.35 11.82 26.41
N LEU A 1027 -24.54 11.24 25.51
CA LEU A 1027 -24.62 11.51 24.07
C LEU A 1027 -25.89 10.94 23.42
N ALA A 1028 -26.51 9.91 23.99
CA ALA A 1028 -27.74 9.32 23.47
C ALA A 1028 -28.92 10.30 23.63
N VAL A 1029 -28.97 11.01 24.76
CA VAL A 1029 -29.93 12.09 25.00
C VAL A 1029 -29.71 13.26 24.03
N GLU A 1030 -28.45 13.61 23.74
CA GLU A 1030 -28.14 14.80 22.92
C GLU A 1030 -28.24 14.55 21.40
N LYS A 1031 -27.73 13.41 20.93
CA LYS A 1031 -27.57 13.09 19.50
C LYS A 1031 -28.46 11.92 19.02
N GLY A 1032 -29.22 11.31 19.92
CA GLY A 1032 -30.07 10.15 19.66
C GLY A 1032 -29.37 8.81 19.93
N ILE A 1033 -30.15 7.81 20.35
CA ILE A 1033 -29.71 6.42 20.58
C ILE A 1033 -29.18 5.77 19.29
N TYR A 1034 -28.30 4.77 19.39
CA TYR A 1034 -27.91 3.98 18.22
C TYR A 1034 -29.06 3.07 17.74
N PRO A 1035 -29.20 2.81 16.43
CA PRO A 1035 -30.35 2.08 15.86
C PRO A 1035 -30.62 0.70 16.49
N MET A 1036 -29.57 -0.05 16.84
CA MET A 1036 -29.68 -1.40 17.42
C MET A 1036 -29.69 -1.40 18.97
N PHE A 1037 -30.11 -0.32 19.62
CA PHE A 1037 -30.15 -0.27 21.08
C PHE A 1037 -31.21 -1.22 21.68
N LYS A 1038 -32.42 -1.28 21.10
CA LYS A 1038 -33.54 -2.05 21.67
C LYS A 1038 -33.28 -3.56 21.59
N GLY A 1039 -33.10 -4.21 22.74
CA GLY A 1039 -32.79 -5.64 22.86
C GLY A 1039 -31.32 -5.92 23.20
N SER A 1040 -30.45 -4.91 23.11
CA SER A 1040 -29.07 -4.99 23.59
C SER A 1040 -28.99 -5.27 25.09
N GLU A 1041 -27.85 -5.80 25.54
CA GLU A 1041 -27.52 -5.93 26.96
C GLU A 1041 -27.59 -4.56 27.66
N TRP A 1042 -27.14 -3.50 27.00
CA TRP A 1042 -27.27 -2.12 27.47
C TRP A 1042 -28.72 -1.76 27.79
N SER A 1043 -29.67 -2.06 26.89
CA SER A 1043 -31.10 -1.77 27.10
C SER A 1043 -31.74 -2.59 28.23
N GLN A 1044 -31.10 -3.67 28.65
CA GLN A 1044 -31.51 -4.50 29.79
C GLN A 1044 -30.83 -4.06 31.11
N GLY A 1045 -29.85 -3.15 31.04
CA GLY A 1045 -29.00 -2.76 32.17
C GLY A 1045 -27.94 -3.82 32.53
N ILE A 1046 -27.50 -4.60 31.55
CA ILE A 1046 -26.42 -5.60 31.67
C ILE A 1046 -25.16 -4.98 31.07
N PHE A 1047 -24.11 -4.84 31.89
CA PHE A 1047 -22.84 -4.21 31.53
C PHE A 1047 -21.68 -5.23 31.53
N PRO A 1048 -20.47 -4.88 31.03
CA PRO A 1048 -19.36 -5.83 30.91
C PRO A 1048 -18.98 -6.54 32.21
N ILE A 1049 -19.14 -5.86 33.36
CA ILE A 1049 -18.88 -6.38 34.70
C ILE A 1049 -19.91 -7.45 35.14
N ASP A 1050 -21.18 -7.33 34.74
CA ASP A 1050 -22.21 -8.33 35.06
C ASP A 1050 -21.93 -9.68 34.39
N ASN A 1051 -21.35 -9.60 33.19
CA ASN A 1051 -20.88 -10.75 32.41
C ASN A 1051 -19.38 -11.05 32.65
N ALA A 1052 -18.76 -10.55 33.73
CA ALA A 1052 -17.36 -10.83 34.03
C ALA A 1052 -17.12 -12.31 34.39
N ASN A 1053 -15.94 -12.81 34.04
CA ASN A 1053 -15.55 -14.19 34.39
C ASN A 1053 -15.38 -14.31 35.93
N LYS A 1054 -15.95 -15.38 36.50
CA LYS A 1054 -15.96 -15.61 37.96
C LYS A 1054 -14.56 -15.84 38.52
N GLU A 1055 -13.67 -16.53 37.80
CA GLU A 1055 -12.29 -16.75 38.24
C GLU A 1055 -11.45 -15.48 38.12
N ALA A 1056 -11.65 -14.67 37.07
CA ALA A 1056 -11.02 -13.34 36.97
C ALA A 1056 -11.49 -12.40 38.09
N SER A 1057 -12.75 -12.51 38.50
CA SER A 1057 -13.30 -11.71 39.59
C SER A 1057 -12.72 -12.08 40.96
N LYS A 1058 -12.24 -13.33 41.14
CA LYS A 1058 -11.51 -13.76 42.34
C LYS A 1058 -10.05 -13.30 42.38
N LEU A 1059 -9.50 -12.77 41.28
CA LEU A 1059 -8.10 -12.30 41.24
C LEU A 1059 -7.89 -11.01 42.04
N VAL A 1060 -8.96 -10.27 42.34
CA VAL A 1060 -8.95 -9.00 43.08
C VAL A 1060 -10.18 -8.95 43.97
N ASP A 1061 -9.99 -8.93 45.29
CA ASP A 1061 -11.07 -8.63 46.24
C ASP A 1061 -10.96 -7.17 46.71
N ARG A 1062 -12.06 -6.42 46.57
CA ARG A 1062 -12.20 -5.03 47.03
C ARG A 1062 -13.22 -4.88 48.17
N GLY A 1063 -13.73 -5.99 48.73
CA GLY A 1063 -14.74 -6.00 49.79
C GLY A 1063 -16.17 -6.26 49.29
N GLY A 1064 -16.33 -6.98 48.18
CA GLY A 1064 -17.64 -7.32 47.61
C GLY A 1064 -18.44 -6.14 47.04
N LEU A 1065 -19.77 -6.17 47.17
CA LEU A 1065 -20.69 -5.21 46.53
C LEU A 1065 -20.44 -3.73 46.87
N PHE A 1066 -19.87 -3.46 48.05
CA PHE A 1066 -19.55 -2.11 48.52
C PHE A 1066 -18.09 -1.69 48.24
N GLY A 1067 -17.31 -2.54 47.58
CA GLY A 1067 -15.91 -2.31 47.23
C GLY A 1067 -15.67 -1.58 45.90
N TYR A 1068 -16.72 -1.37 45.11
CA TYR A 1068 -16.67 -0.65 43.85
C TYR A 1068 -16.65 0.86 44.05
N THR A 1069 -15.95 1.57 43.16
CA THR A 1069 -15.67 3.01 43.29
C THR A 1069 -16.82 3.88 42.77
N HIS A 1070 -17.79 3.29 42.05
CA HIS A 1070 -18.88 4.02 41.38
C HIS A 1070 -20.24 3.34 41.57
N ASP A 1071 -21.32 4.13 41.54
CA ASP A 1071 -22.69 3.60 41.60
C ASP A 1071 -23.12 3.05 40.22
N TRP A 1072 -22.86 1.76 40.04
CA TRP A 1072 -23.25 1.01 38.87
C TRP A 1072 -24.78 0.83 38.75
N GLN A 1073 -25.54 0.90 39.84
CA GLN A 1073 -26.99 0.73 39.80
C GLN A 1073 -27.68 2.00 39.31
N GLU A 1074 -27.24 3.18 39.76
CA GLU A 1074 -27.67 4.47 39.19
C GLU A 1074 -27.39 4.52 37.68
N LEU A 1075 -26.19 4.11 37.25
CA LEU A 1075 -25.82 4.11 35.84
C LEU A 1075 -26.67 3.13 35.01
N LYS A 1076 -27.06 1.97 35.55
CA LYS A 1076 -27.96 1.03 34.89
C LYS A 1076 -29.35 1.63 34.66
N GLU A 1077 -29.94 2.23 35.68
CA GLU A 1077 -31.25 2.87 35.54
C GLU A 1077 -31.20 4.10 34.61
N LYS A 1078 -30.10 4.86 34.64
CA LYS A 1078 -29.84 5.90 33.63
C LYS A 1078 -29.81 5.33 32.22
N VAL A 1079 -29.01 4.29 31.94
CA VAL A 1079 -28.88 3.71 30.59
C VAL A 1079 -30.21 3.12 30.08
N LYS A 1080 -30.99 2.46 30.94
CA LYS A 1080 -32.34 1.96 30.57
C LYS A 1080 -33.29 3.09 30.15
N LYS A 1081 -33.20 4.25 30.81
CA LYS A 1081 -34.05 5.42 30.59
C LYS A 1081 -33.60 6.27 29.39
N ASP A 1082 -32.32 6.63 29.37
CA ASP A 1082 -31.74 7.62 28.46
C ASP A 1082 -31.19 6.98 27.17
N GLY A 1083 -30.91 5.67 27.21
CA GLY A 1083 -30.32 4.91 26.11
C GLY A 1083 -28.80 5.01 26.03
N MET A 1084 -28.26 4.59 24.86
CA MET A 1084 -26.82 4.62 24.53
C MET A 1084 -26.60 5.17 23.11
N ARG A 1085 -25.51 5.90 22.91
CA ARG A 1085 -25.10 6.43 21.59
C ARG A 1085 -24.29 5.44 20.77
N ASN A 1086 -23.60 4.50 21.42
CA ASN A 1086 -22.64 3.59 20.80
C ASN A 1086 -22.90 2.17 21.30
N GLY A 1087 -22.99 1.20 20.39
CA GLY A 1087 -23.21 -0.20 20.72
C GLY A 1087 -21.96 -0.92 21.24
N TYR A 1088 -20.78 -0.42 20.89
CA TYR A 1088 -19.48 -0.90 21.36
C TYR A 1088 -18.59 0.31 21.73
N LEU A 1089 -17.83 0.21 22.82
CA LEU A 1089 -17.16 1.35 23.48
C LEU A 1089 -15.65 1.19 23.63
N MET A 1090 -15.16 0.06 24.12
CA MET A 1090 -13.81 -0.09 24.66
C MET A 1090 -13.06 -1.22 23.98
N ALA A 1091 -11.84 -0.94 23.55
CA ALA A 1091 -10.93 -1.92 22.95
C ALA A 1091 -9.48 -1.46 23.12
N ILE A 1092 -8.60 -2.33 23.62
CA ILE A 1092 -7.19 -1.99 23.85
C ILE A 1092 -6.35 -2.48 22.67
N ALA A 1093 -6.17 -1.59 21.70
CA ALA A 1093 -5.35 -1.82 20.50
C ALA A 1093 -3.84 -1.61 20.76
N PRO A 1094 -2.94 -2.11 19.89
CA PRO A 1094 -1.51 -1.88 20.01
C PRO A 1094 -1.18 -0.42 19.70
N THR A 1095 -0.58 0.30 20.65
CA THR A 1095 -0.42 1.76 20.55
C THR A 1095 0.90 2.25 19.95
N SER A 1096 1.72 1.34 19.39
CA SER A 1096 3.14 1.56 19.05
C SER A 1096 3.47 2.98 18.54
N SER A 1097 2.80 3.44 17.48
CA SER A 1097 3.07 4.76 16.87
C SER A 1097 2.57 5.96 17.70
N ILE A 1098 1.45 5.84 18.42
CA ILE A 1098 0.89 6.94 19.24
C ILE A 1098 1.53 7.03 20.62
N SER A 1099 2.00 5.92 21.19
CA SER A 1099 2.79 5.93 22.43
C SER A 1099 4.22 6.41 22.20
N ILE A 1100 4.83 6.14 21.04
CA ILE A 1100 6.08 6.78 20.62
C ILE A 1100 5.89 8.30 20.49
N LEU A 1101 4.82 8.75 19.81
CA LEU A 1101 4.50 10.17 19.63
C LEU A 1101 4.37 10.91 20.97
N THR A 1102 3.66 10.32 21.93
CA THR A 1102 3.43 10.89 23.27
C THR A 1102 4.56 10.62 24.28
N GLY A 1103 5.56 9.80 23.91
CA GLY A 1103 6.68 9.44 24.79
C GLY A 1103 6.30 8.59 26.02
N THR A 1104 5.29 7.73 25.90
CA THR A 1104 4.79 6.83 26.96
C THR A 1104 5.05 5.35 26.62
N THR A 1105 4.84 4.44 27.57
CA THR A 1105 5.00 2.98 27.33
C THR A 1105 3.85 2.42 26.48
N GLN A 1106 4.12 1.33 25.74
CA GLN A 1106 3.16 0.78 24.78
C GLN A 1106 2.00 0.04 25.48
N ALA A 1107 0.76 0.44 25.15
CA ALA A 1107 -0.47 -0.20 25.57
C ALA A 1107 -0.48 -0.62 27.06
N ILE A 1108 -0.65 -1.92 27.28
CA ILE A 1108 -0.86 -2.62 28.57
C ILE A 1108 0.29 -3.58 28.89
N GLU A 1109 1.44 -3.40 28.24
CA GLU A 1109 2.55 -4.35 28.28
C GLU A 1109 3.67 -3.88 29.22
N PRO A 1110 4.37 -4.81 29.90
CA PRO A 1110 5.64 -4.50 30.54
C PRO A 1110 6.66 -4.04 29.49
N VAL A 1111 7.59 -3.17 29.88
CA VAL A 1111 8.58 -2.60 28.95
C VAL A 1111 9.52 -3.69 28.41
N TYR A 1112 9.85 -3.65 27.12
CA TYR A 1112 10.74 -4.64 26.50
C TYR A 1112 12.12 -4.70 27.20
N LYS A 1113 12.79 -3.55 27.26
CA LYS A 1113 14.02 -3.26 28.02
C LYS A 1113 13.94 -1.82 28.51
N ARG A 1114 14.74 -1.47 29.52
CA ARG A 1114 14.83 -0.09 30.07
C ARG A 1114 15.52 0.89 29.11
N LYS A 1115 16.39 0.39 28.22
CA LYS A 1115 17.03 1.08 27.11
C LYS A 1115 17.01 0.19 25.87
N TRP A 1116 16.78 0.76 24.69
CA TRP A 1116 16.86 0.08 23.40
C TRP A 1116 17.25 1.08 22.30
N TYR A 1117 17.50 0.59 21.08
CA TYR A 1117 17.62 1.46 19.90
C TYR A 1117 16.43 1.25 18.98
N GLU A 1118 15.84 2.35 18.52
CA GLU A 1118 14.77 2.37 17.53
C GLU A 1118 15.35 2.86 16.20
N GLU A 1119 15.23 2.07 15.14
CA GLU A 1119 15.64 2.49 13.80
C GLU A 1119 14.60 3.44 13.19
N ASN A 1120 15.08 4.53 12.56
CA ASN A 1120 14.25 5.43 11.77
C ASN A 1120 15.02 5.91 10.53
N LEU A 1121 14.36 6.60 9.61
CA LEU A 1121 14.89 7.16 8.34
C LEU A 1121 16.12 8.07 8.46
N SER A 1122 16.66 8.28 9.66
CA SER A 1122 17.82 9.13 9.95
C SER A 1122 18.91 8.41 10.78
N GLY A 1123 18.78 7.10 10.98
CA GLY A 1123 19.69 6.26 11.78
C GLY A 1123 19.02 5.69 13.04
N MET A 1124 19.80 4.93 13.81
CA MET A 1124 19.39 4.37 15.11
C MET A 1124 19.30 5.48 16.16
N ILE A 1125 18.18 5.55 16.87
CA ILE A 1125 17.94 6.52 17.96
C ILE A 1125 17.96 5.75 19.28
N PRO A 1126 18.86 6.07 20.24
CA PRO A 1126 18.77 5.53 21.59
C PRO A 1126 17.49 6.00 22.28
N VAL A 1127 16.78 5.07 22.90
CA VAL A 1127 15.55 5.32 23.65
C VAL A 1127 15.68 4.69 25.03
N VAL A 1128 15.16 5.40 26.02
CA VAL A 1128 15.05 4.98 27.41
C VAL A 1128 13.59 5.08 27.84
N VAL A 1129 13.18 4.25 28.79
CA VAL A 1129 11.82 4.30 29.33
C VAL A 1129 11.54 5.64 30.01
N PRO A 1130 10.29 6.13 30.02
CA PRO A 1130 9.97 7.47 30.52
C PRO A 1130 10.28 7.62 32.01
N ASN A 1131 10.77 8.80 32.43
CA ASN A 1131 11.03 9.12 33.84
C ASN A 1131 11.90 8.06 34.57
N LEU A 1132 12.88 7.48 33.87
CA LEU A 1132 13.83 6.53 34.44
C LEU A 1132 14.75 7.24 35.45
N SER A 1133 14.87 6.66 36.64
CA SER A 1133 15.70 7.16 37.74
C SER A 1133 16.04 6.00 38.69
N PRO A 1134 16.94 6.17 39.66
CA PRO A 1134 17.15 5.17 40.71
C PRO A 1134 15.85 4.76 41.44
N ASP A 1135 14.93 5.72 41.61
CA ASP A 1135 13.63 5.53 42.27
C ASP A 1135 12.60 4.74 41.44
N THR A 1136 12.71 4.76 40.10
CA THR A 1136 11.74 4.13 39.18
C THR A 1136 12.31 2.88 38.49
N TRP A 1137 13.62 2.65 38.55
CA TRP A 1137 14.34 1.58 37.87
C TRP A 1137 13.80 0.17 38.16
N GLU A 1138 13.53 -0.15 39.43
CA GLU A 1138 13.08 -1.49 39.83
C GLU A 1138 11.64 -1.80 39.38
N TYR A 1139 10.82 -0.76 39.19
CA TYR A 1139 9.41 -0.90 38.83
C TYR A 1139 9.19 -1.09 37.32
N TYR A 1140 10.15 -0.67 36.50
CA TYR A 1140 10.22 -1.04 35.09
C TYR A 1140 10.71 -2.49 34.93
N THR A 1141 9.79 -3.45 35.03
CA THR A 1141 10.05 -4.88 34.80
C THR A 1141 10.17 -5.20 33.30
N PRO A 1142 11.27 -5.83 32.84
CA PRO A 1142 11.41 -6.27 31.44
C PRO A 1142 10.42 -7.39 31.05
N SER A 1143 9.88 -7.36 29.84
CA SER A 1143 8.80 -8.27 29.41
C SER A 1143 9.16 -9.76 29.47
N TYR A 1144 10.41 -10.10 29.15
CA TYR A 1144 10.92 -11.48 29.18
C TYR A 1144 11.28 -11.99 30.59
N ASP A 1145 11.58 -11.08 31.51
CA ASP A 1145 11.90 -11.45 32.89
C ASP A 1145 10.63 -11.88 33.64
N LEU A 1146 9.50 -11.23 33.32
CA LEU A 1146 8.20 -11.47 33.91
C LEU A 1146 7.67 -12.91 33.67
N ASN A 1147 7.00 -13.48 34.67
CA ASN A 1147 6.19 -14.68 34.49
C ASN A 1147 4.90 -14.33 33.72
N GLN A 1148 4.72 -14.85 32.52
CA GLN A 1148 3.60 -14.49 31.64
C GLN A 1148 2.22 -14.82 32.23
N ASN A 1149 2.12 -15.74 33.21
CA ASN A 1149 0.86 -15.96 33.93
C ASN A 1149 0.38 -14.72 34.74
N VAL A 1150 1.29 -13.85 35.23
CA VAL A 1150 0.85 -12.57 35.86
C VAL A 1150 0.36 -11.57 34.82
N LEU A 1151 0.92 -11.58 33.61
CA LEU A 1151 0.41 -10.78 32.49
C LEU A 1151 -0.99 -11.23 32.05
N ILE A 1152 -1.23 -12.55 32.00
CA ILE A 1152 -2.57 -13.13 31.79
C ILE A 1152 -3.57 -12.67 32.86
N LYS A 1153 -3.17 -12.69 34.15
CA LYS A 1153 -4.02 -12.22 35.26
C LYS A 1153 -4.36 -10.74 35.12
N ALA A 1154 -3.37 -9.87 34.86
CA ALA A 1154 -3.60 -8.45 34.61
C ALA A 1154 -4.57 -8.22 33.44
N GLY A 1155 -4.37 -8.96 32.34
CA GLY A 1155 -5.26 -8.93 31.18
C GLY A 1155 -6.69 -9.32 31.53
N ALA A 1156 -6.88 -10.39 32.30
CA ALA A 1156 -8.20 -10.84 32.73
C ALA A 1156 -8.91 -9.83 33.64
N ILE A 1157 -8.18 -9.18 34.55
CA ILE A 1157 -8.70 -8.11 35.41
C ILE A 1157 -9.20 -6.94 34.56
N ARG A 1158 -8.40 -6.45 33.61
CA ARG A 1158 -8.84 -5.43 32.62
C ARG A 1158 -10.07 -5.90 31.85
N GLN A 1159 -10.07 -7.16 31.40
CA GLN A 1159 -11.12 -7.73 30.55
C GLN A 1159 -12.49 -7.75 31.23
N LYS A 1160 -12.58 -7.74 32.58
CA LYS A 1160 -13.87 -7.60 33.31
C LYS A 1160 -14.64 -6.36 32.87
N TRP A 1161 -13.94 -5.28 32.57
CA TRP A 1161 -14.52 -3.95 32.34
C TRP A 1161 -14.73 -3.59 30.86
N ILE A 1162 -14.09 -4.33 29.95
CA ILE A 1162 -14.05 -4.09 28.51
C ILE A 1162 -15.13 -4.91 27.80
N ASP A 1163 -15.89 -4.26 26.91
CA ASP A 1163 -16.95 -4.87 26.10
C ASP A 1163 -16.44 -5.54 24.81
N GLN A 1164 -15.38 -5.03 24.18
CA GLN A 1164 -14.61 -5.76 23.14
C GLN A 1164 -13.43 -6.50 23.79
N GLY A 1165 -12.22 -6.43 23.25
CA GLY A 1165 -11.03 -7.17 23.71
C GLY A 1165 -9.77 -6.32 23.87
N GLN A 1166 -8.62 -7.00 23.93
CA GLN A 1166 -7.30 -6.38 24.09
C GLN A 1166 -6.22 -7.17 23.35
N SER A 1167 -5.28 -6.47 22.71
CA SER A 1167 -4.13 -7.07 22.02
C SER A 1167 -3.04 -7.51 23.01
N LEU A 1168 -3.28 -8.58 23.77
CA LEU A 1168 -2.35 -9.07 24.80
C LEU A 1168 -1.24 -9.94 24.21
N ASN A 1169 0.00 -9.45 24.25
CA ASN A 1169 1.19 -10.18 23.79
C ASN A 1169 1.70 -11.12 24.89
N ILE A 1170 2.49 -12.14 24.50
CA ILE A 1170 3.14 -13.08 25.41
C ILE A 1170 4.63 -13.13 25.05
N PHE A 1171 5.50 -13.01 26.04
CA PHE A 1171 6.95 -12.93 25.87
C PHE A 1171 7.64 -14.18 26.45
N LEU A 1172 8.45 -14.88 25.65
CA LEU A 1172 9.18 -16.08 26.08
C LEU A 1172 10.67 -15.99 25.77
N SER A 1173 11.47 -16.10 26.81
CA SER A 1173 12.90 -16.36 26.72
C SER A 1173 13.15 -17.85 26.49
N LEU A 1174 14.25 -18.20 25.83
CA LEU A 1174 14.53 -19.58 25.40
C LEU A 1174 14.71 -20.56 26.57
N ASP A 1175 15.17 -20.07 27.72
CA ASP A 1175 15.31 -20.83 28.98
C ASP A 1175 13.95 -21.18 29.63
N LYS A 1176 12.91 -20.36 29.41
CA LYS A 1176 11.54 -20.56 29.93
C LYS A 1176 10.63 -21.29 28.95
N ALA A 1177 11.02 -21.37 27.68
CA ALA A 1177 10.21 -21.92 26.60
C ALA A 1177 10.00 -23.45 26.75
N SER A 1178 8.82 -23.85 27.22
CA SER A 1178 8.40 -25.25 27.25
C SER A 1178 6.93 -25.41 26.86
N GLY A 1179 6.60 -26.55 26.23
CA GLY A 1179 5.21 -26.86 25.86
C GLY A 1179 4.25 -26.94 27.07
N LYS A 1180 4.77 -27.30 28.26
CA LYS A 1180 3.99 -27.27 29.51
C LYS A 1180 3.65 -25.84 29.91
N TYR A 1181 4.62 -24.92 29.85
CA TYR A 1181 4.42 -23.52 30.23
C TYR A 1181 3.54 -22.77 29.24
N LEU A 1182 3.74 -22.98 27.92
CA LEU A 1182 2.84 -22.50 26.87
C LEU A 1182 1.39 -22.95 27.12
N ASN A 1183 1.19 -24.25 27.38
CA ASN A 1183 -0.12 -24.79 27.71
C ASN A 1183 -0.72 -24.12 28.96
N GLU A 1184 0.06 -23.93 30.03
CA GLU A 1184 -0.40 -23.27 31.25
C GLU A 1184 -0.88 -21.83 30.98
N ILE A 1185 -0.10 -21.02 30.26
CA ILE A 1185 -0.43 -19.64 29.89
C ILE A 1185 -1.79 -19.58 29.16
N TYR A 1186 -1.96 -20.34 28.09
CA TYR A 1186 -3.17 -20.24 27.25
C TYR A 1186 -4.38 -20.96 27.86
N MET A 1187 -4.19 -22.01 28.67
CA MET A 1187 -5.28 -22.58 29.48
C MET A 1187 -5.73 -21.59 30.57
N ASN A 1188 -4.81 -20.84 31.17
CA ASN A 1188 -5.15 -19.78 32.12
C ASN A 1188 -5.85 -18.59 31.44
N ALA A 1189 -5.41 -18.20 30.23
CA ALA A 1189 -6.08 -17.18 29.42
C ALA A 1189 -7.56 -17.52 29.19
N TRP A 1190 -7.84 -18.77 28.81
CA TRP A 1190 -9.20 -19.30 28.68
C TRP A 1190 -9.96 -19.30 30.01
N LYS A 1191 -9.39 -19.89 31.08
CA LYS A 1191 -10.04 -20.02 32.40
C LYS A 1191 -10.45 -18.68 33.01
N TYR A 1192 -9.59 -17.68 32.91
CA TYR A 1192 -9.88 -16.32 33.40
C TYR A 1192 -10.70 -15.49 32.39
N GLY A 1193 -11.16 -16.05 31.27
CA GLY A 1193 -12.09 -15.38 30.36
C GLY A 1193 -11.51 -14.19 29.61
N LEU A 1194 -10.25 -14.30 29.14
CA LEU A 1194 -9.77 -13.45 28.05
C LEU A 1194 -10.55 -13.74 26.77
N LYS A 1195 -10.72 -12.72 25.92
CA LYS A 1195 -11.26 -12.90 24.56
C LYS A 1195 -10.17 -13.24 23.53
N SER A 1196 -8.91 -12.89 23.81
CA SER A 1196 -7.81 -13.02 22.86
C SER A 1196 -6.43 -13.03 23.53
N THR A 1197 -5.47 -13.55 22.77
CA THR A 1197 -4.02 -13.28 22.86
C THR A 1197 -3.53 -12.92 21.45
N TYR A 1198 -2.44 -12.16 21.36
CA TYR A 1198 -1.96 -11.56 20.11
C TYR A 1198 -0.63 -12.15 19.63
N TYR A 1199 0.52 -11.48 19.79
CA TYR A 1199 1.79 -12.08 19.41
C TYR A 1199 2.40 -12.92 20.53
N LEU A 1200 2.92 -14.09 20.16
CA LEU A 1200 3.94 -14.80 20.92
C LEU A 1200 5.33 -14.32 20.47
N ARG A 1201 6.04 -13.62 21.34
CA ARG A 1201 7.39 -13.06 21.12
C ARG A 1201 8.44 -13.98 21.74
N SER A 1202 9.16 -14.75 20.93
CA SER A 1202 10.35 -15.48 21.35
C SER A 1202 11.61 -14.61 21.24
N GLN A 1203 12.57 -14.79 22.15
CA GLN A 1203 13.88 -14.15 22.07
C GLN A 1203 14.81 -14.92 21.11
N SER A 1204 15.60 -14.21 20.28
CA SER A 1204 16.62 -14.85 19.45
C SER A 1204 17.85 -15.23 20.30
N PRO A 1205 18.60 -16.31 19.94
CA PRO A 1205 19.81 -16.70 20.66
C PRO A 1205 20.93 -15.64 20.66
N GLU A 1206 20.87 -14.68 19.74
CA GLU A 1206 21.88 -13.64 19.52
C GLU A 1206 21.66 -12.40 20.42
N ALA A 1207 20.50 -12.28 21.08
CA ALA A 1207 20.07 -11.11 21.85
C ALA A 1207 20.68 -10.98 23.27
N ILE A 1208 21.81 -11.65 23.54
CA ILE A 1208 22.44 -11.78 24.87
C ILE A 1208 23.01 -10.45 25.41
N ASN A 1209 23.18 -9.44 24.57
CA ASN A 1209 23.68 -8.12 24.99
C ASN A 1209 22.60 -7.29 25.72
N ASP A 1210 23.02 -6.49 26.72
CA ASP A 1210 22.15 -5.54 27.44
C ASP A 1210 21.46 -4.52 26.52
N VAL A 1211 22.06 -4.25 25.36
CA VAL A 1211 21.52 -3.40 24.29
C VAL A 1211 20.92 -4.28 23.19
N ALA A 1212 19.63 -4.06 22.87
CA ALA A 1212 18.96 -4.69 21.73
C ALA A 1212 18.66 -3.69 20.60
N ASP A 1213 18.79 -4.18 19.37
CA ASP A 1213 18.25 -3.57 18.16
C ASP A 1213 16.85 -4.13 17.90
N ARG A 1214 15.85 -3.26 17.98
CA ARG A 1214 14.44 -3.65 17.90
C ARG A 1214 14.00 -4.12 16.50
N SER A 1215 14.80 -3.86 15.46
CA SER A 1215 14.49 -4.32 14.10
C SER A 1215 14.53 -5.84 13.95
N GLN A 1216 15.28 -6.53 14.83
CA GLN A 1216 15.57 -7.96 14.71
C GLN A 1216 14.46 -8.85 15.32
N GLU A 1217 13.46 -8.27 15.98
CA GLU A 1217 12.50 -9.01 16.81
C GLU A 1217 11.30 -9.61 16.05
N CYS A 1218 10.94 -9.07 14.87
CA CYS A 1218 9.93 -9.71 14.02
C CYS A 1218 9.89 -9.14 12.59
N ILE A 1219 10.42 -9.91 11.64
CA ILE A 1219 10.34 -9.65 10.18
C ILE A 1219 8.88 -9.55 9.67
N GLY A 1220 7.91 -10.11 10.39
CA GLY A 1220 6.48 -10.05 10.05
C GLY A 1220 5.68 -8.93 10.72
N CYS A 1221 6.32 -8.03 11.49
CA CYS A 1221 5.67 -6.86 12.11
C CYS A 1221 6.22 -5.52 11.61
N GLN A 1222 7.23 -5.56 10.73
CA GLN A 1222 7.83 -4.42 10.03
C GLN A 1222 7.42 -4.43 8.56
#